data_AF-A0A1T4YXT7-F1
#
_entry.id   AF-A0A1T4YXT7-F1
#
_cell.length_a   1.000
_cell.length_b   1.000
_cell.length_c   1.000
_cell.angle_alpha   90.00
_cell.angle_beta   90.00
_cell.angle_gamma   90.00
#
_symmetry.space_group_name_H-M   'P 1'
#
loop_
_entity.id
_entity.type
_entity.pdbx_description
1 polymer ?
#
loop_
_entity_poly.entity_id
_entity_poly.type
_entity_poly.pdbx_seq_one_letter_code
_entity_poly.pdbx_strand_id
1 'polypeptide(L)'
;MSLGAFVDTWRAFAAAWDAARGTDDSRAQAMLDHVLAEGLPELADPDRASDEVVLACEIALVKSARALDVKAYRAIFPASKSVQRAPYKHFCTSGWKQLINPRIDFDAWWYWSEHLDPTRDDVNPLVHHLAAGQHACLPTLPPASELRPPTSFEPDEPVRRVCLFAGYDPDGIIDDYVVDYVTELSRHADVYFLTDATVSPGELEKLSAVTSGAWAIRHGRYDFGSWSLLARDLVGWDVLETYDEVLFANDSAYLLRPLDEVFATMSARSADWWGIHATKRPYSRDSGDEAPLPLVEAKRRWRAANAIDPIDHLHLSSYFLAFRRPVIADEGFRRRLDAVTTERSKSLVIVKYEVGLSRYLLTRGFDVDTYVDGLYPYLPVYTSDYWSLVEQGFPLLKRNLITENPRRMPGLATWKHQISQRVPSAKVDLYEHNLLRVSADDHLQRSLSVEARSDGTIDYQDPLSWPRLRQEDEGTPTYDHWWAFPVCAYDHTLGGNERAVFEYVRDDPSIKKVILTRSRRVDLAGENVVVVPLMSRAGQEHLIRSRQIFVKHGPQINGHWPVSPLTHNFINLWHGIPLKRFGSASTAVTRDLERTFLRNNGGSRAVIASSRMDQLAMTSAFWPLSYTEIWNTGLPRNDFVTCDADRLPPDLRETEQRLRGEVGDRRLVMFLPTFKDAQAEAYYRFTDADLERLADWMDRHGAVLGVREHMADQAGTYWHQLAPLGSLDLSSRRYPDLEVLYRVASGLISDYSSCLVDFMLTGRPLASFAYDLDHYANRERGLFYDLERVLPGPVCRDFDELAAALDGFFDEPDPTMAEEHAWRRRIFHDHADAGSAARVVGRVKSLYD
;
A
#
# COMPACT_ATOMS: atom_id res chain seq x y z
N MET A 1 -4.69 -10.88 37.62
CA MET A 1 -3.34 -10.70 37.04
C MET A 1 -3.45 -9.64 35.95
N SER A 2 -2.54 -8.66 35.87
CA SER A 2 -2.54 -7.71 34.75
C SER A 2 -2.09 -8.41 33.46
N LEU A 3 -2.45 -7.88 32.28
CA LEU A 3 -2.06 -8.50 31.01
C LEU A 3 -0.53 -8.56 30.83
N GLY A 4 0.19 -7.52 31.28
CA GLY A 4 1.66 -7.51 31.28
C GLY A 4 2.24 -8.62 32.17
N ALA A 5 1.70 -8.78 33.38
CA ALA A 5 2.13 -9.87 34.27
C ALA A 5 1.83 -11.24 33.66
N PHE A 6 0.68 -11.41 33.00
CA PHE A 6 0.36 -12.66 32.30
C PHE A 6 1.39 -13.00 31.21
N VAL A 7 1.78 -12.03 30.37
CA VAL A 7 2.75 -12.27 29.30
C VAL A 7 4.09 -12.71 29.87
N ASP A 8 4.57 -12.04 30.91
CA ASP A 8 5.83 -12.41 31.57
C ASP A 8 5.74 -13.82 32.18
N THR A 9 4.68 -14.12 32.94
CA THR A 9 4.47 -15.45 33.56
C THR A 9 4.26 -16.56 32.51
N TRP A 10 3.62 -16.26 31.38
CA TRP A 10 3.40 -17.22 30.31
C TRP A 10 4.71 -17.58 29.59
N ARG A 11 5.55 -16.59 29.27
CA ARG A 11 6.86 -16.83 28.66
C ARG A 11 7.79 -17.60 29.59
N ALA A 12 7.72 -17.29 30.87
CA ALA A 12 8.37 -18.00 31.95
C ALA A 12 7.97 -19.49 32.00
N PHE A 13 6.65 -19.75 31.98
CA PHE A 13 6.11 -21.10 31.94
C PHE A 13 6.53 -21.86 30.68
N ALA A 14 6.50 -21.20 29.52
CA ALA A 14 6.89 -21.81 28.25
C ALA A 14 8.36 -22.26 28.25
N ALA A 15 9.28 -21.49 28.87
CA ALA A 15 10.68 -21.87 29.00
C ALA A 15 10.87 -23.10 29.91
N ALA A 16 10.18 -23.11 31.06
CA ALA A 16 10.20 -24.26 31.97
C ALA A 16 9.60 -25.52 31.32
N TRP A 17 8.51 -25.35 30.56
CA TRP A 17 7.88 -26.43 29.80
C TRP A 17 8.80 -26.99 28.72
N ASP A 18 9.54 -26.13 28.00
CA ASP A 18 10.47 -26.58 26.96
C ASP A 18 11.68 -27.34 27.54
N ALA A 19 12.22 -26.87 28.67
CA ALA A 19 13.24 -27.58 29.41
C ALA A 19 12.76 -28.96 29.89
N ALA A 20 11.51 -29.05 30.39
CA ALA A 20 10.89 -30.32 30.76
C ALA A 20 10.71 -31.23 29.53
N ARG A 21 10.21 -30.71 28.41
CA ARG A 21 10.01 -31.45 27.16
C ARG A 21 11.32 -32.01 26.58
N GLY A 22 12.43 -31.29 26.74
CA GLY A 22 13.75 -31.78 26.34
C GLY A 22 14.28 -32.97 27.15
N THR A 23 13.65 -33.28 28.30
CA THR A 23 14.10 -34.33 29.23
C THR A 23 13.06 -35.44 29.43
N ASP A 24 11.78 -35.10 29.55
CA ASP A 24 10.67 -36.02 29.84
C ASP A 24 9.32 -35.45 29.35
N ASP A 25 8.78 -36.05 28.28
CA ASP A 25 7.48 -35.67 27.70
C ASP A 25 6.32 -35.81 28.70
N SER A 26 6.39 -36.75 29.65
CA SER A 26 5.33 -36.97 30.64
C SER A 26 5.27 -35.83 31.66
N ARG A 27 6.44 -35.33 32.06
CA ARG A 27 6.57 -34.15 32.92
C ARG A 27 6.05 -32.90 32.21
N ALA A 28 6.40 -32.71 30.93
CA ALA A 28 5.90 -31.59 30.14
C ALA A 28 4.37 -31.63 29.97
N GLN A 29 3.78 -32.82 29.78
CA GLN A 29 2.33 -32.97 29.74
C GLN A 29 1.68 -32.66 31.10
N ALA A 30 2.25 -33.14 32.21
CA ALA A 30 1.73 -32.86 33.55
C ALA A 30 1.72 -31.35 33.87
N MET A 31 2.69 -30.59 33.35
CA MET A 31 2.70 -29.12 33.48
C MET A 31 1.52 -28.48 32.74
N LEU A 32 1.20 -28.94 31.52
CA LEU A 32 0.03 -28.44 30.78
C LEU A 32 -1.27 -28.81 31.48
N ASP A 33 -1.37 -30.05 31.98
CA ASP A 33 -2.56 -30.52 32.71
C ASP A 33 -2.77 -29.70 34.00
N HIS A 34 -1.69 -29.33 34.69
CA HIS A 34 -1.73 -28.41 35.83
C HIS A 34 -2.28 -27.03 35.44
N VAL A 35 -1.80 -26.42 34.35
CA VAL A 35 -2.32 -25.13 33.88
C VAL A 35 -3.83 -25.21 33.57
N LEU A 36 -4.28 -26.30 32.98
CA LEU A 36 -5.69 -26.50 32.67
C LEU A 36 -6.55 -26.72 33.92
N ALA A 37 -6.00 -27.32 34.97
CA ALA A 37 -6.72 -27.64 36.21
C ALA A 37 -6.71 -26.50 37.24
N GLU A 38 -5.55 -25.87 37.45
CA GLU A 38 -5.29 -24.94 38.56
C GLU A 38 -4.91 -23.52 38.10
N GLY A 39 -4.60 -23.36 36.80
CA GLY A 39 -4.18 -22.10 36.21
C GLY A 39 -2.66 -21.95 36.14
N LEU A 40 -2.24 -20.81 35.58
CA LEU A 40 -0.84 -20.52 35.36
C LEU A 40 -0.11 -20.36 36.71
N PRO A 41 0.88 -21.22 37.03
CA PRO A 41 1.57 -21.16 38.31
C PRO A 41 2.49 -19.95 38.39
N GLU A 42 2.67 -19.39 39.60
CA GLU A 42 3.73 -18.41 39.84
C GLU A 42 5.09 -19.12 39.85
N LEU A 43 5.96 -18.76 38.92
CA LEU A 43 7.32 -19.27 38.84
C LEU A 43 8.29 -18.21 39.37
N ALA A 44 9.20 -18.61 40.26
CA ALA A 44 10.30 -17.75 40.71
C ALA A 44 11.29 -17.55 39.56
N ASP A 45 11.27 -16.33 38.99
CA ASP A 45 12.14 -15.77 37.95
C ASP A 45 12.82 -16.77 37.00
N PRO A 46 12.21 -17.10 35.86
CA PRO A 46 12.78 -18.03 34.90
C PRO A 46 13.23 -17.34 33.62
N ASP A 47 14.18 -17.95 32.92
CA ASP A 47 14.58 -17.55 31.57
C ASP A 47 13.36 -17.28 30.67
N ARG A 48 13.41 -16.22 29.86
CA ARG A 48 12.30 -15.87 28.97
C ARG A 48 12.38 -16.71 27.69
N ALA A 49 11.31 -17.45 27.40
CA ALA A 49 11.20 -18.22 26.16
C ALA A 49 11.25 -17.34 24.91
N SER A 50 11.92 -17.84 23.88
CA SER A 50 11.83 -17.30 22.52
C SER A 50 10.41 -17.46 21.96
N ASP A 51 10.05 -16.68 20.95
CA ASP A 51 8.71 -16.76 20.33
C ASP A 51 8.42 -18.14 19.71
N GLU A 52 9.45 -18.85 19.24
CA GLU A 52 9.32 -20.20 18.73
C GLU A 52 8.92 -21.19 19.84
N VAL A 53 9.52 -21.06 21.03
CA VAL A 53 9.21 -21.87 22.20
C VAL A 53 7.81 -21.54 22.73
N VAL A 54 7.45 -20.24 22.80
CA VAL A 54 6.11 -19.80 23.17
C VAL A 54 5.06 -20.42 22.25
N LEU A 55 5.25 -20.31 20.93
CA LEU A 55 4.33 -20.88 19.95
C LEU A 55 4.21 -22.41 20.09
N ALA A 56 5.31 -23.12 20.33
CA ALA A 56 5.28 -24.55 20.55
C ALA A 56 4.46 -24.92 21.80
N CYS A 57 4.63 -24.17 22.89
CA CYS A 57 3.89 -24.34 24.13
C CYS A 57 2.39 -24.04 23.95
N GLU A 58 2.03 -22.96 23.23
CA GLU A 58 0.63 -22.65 22.89
C GLU A 58 -0.04 -23.77 22.11
N ILE A 59 0.63 -24.29 21.08
CA ILE A 59 0.12 -25.41 20.27
C ILE A 59 -0.13 -26.63 21.15
N ALA A 60 0.79 -26.92 22.08
CA ALA A 60 0.66 -28.03 23.00
C ALA A 60 -0.51 -27.84 23.98
N LEU A 61 -0.66 -26.65 24.58
CA LEU A 61 -1.75 -26.34 25.51
C LEU A 61 -3.12 -26.46 24.83
N VAL A 62 -3.31 -25.81 23.67
CA VAL A 62 -4.59 -25.82 22.93
C VAL A 62 -4.95 -27.24 22.50
N LYS A 63 -3.96 -28.05 22.13
CA LYS A 63 -4.15 -29.45 21.76
C LYS A 63 -4.51 -30.32 22.97
N SER A 64 -3.83 -30.15 24.11
CA SER A 64 -4.13 -30.86 25.36
C SER A 64 -5.54 -30.56 25.85
N ALA A 65 -5.96 -29.29 25.78
CA ALA A 65 -7.30 -28.85 26.12
C ALA A 65 -8.39 -29.30 25.13
N ARG A 66 -8.01 -29.80 23.94
CA ARG A 66 -8.92 -30.05 22.79
C ARG A 66 -9.80 -28.83 22.47
N ALA A 67 -9.23 -27.63 22.63
CA ALA A 67 -9.98 -26.38 22.64
C ALA A 67 -10.22 -25.79 21.23
N LEU A 68 -10.09 -26.59 20.16
CA LEU A 68 -10.31 -26.19 18.77
C LEU A 68 -11.25 -27.18 18.09
N ASP A 69 -12.34 -26.69 17.49
CA ASP A 69 -13.17 -27.49 16.57
C ASP A 69 -12.43 -27.65 15.24
N VAL A 70 -11.62 -28.71 15.15
CA VAL A 70 -10.78 -29.00 13.98
C VAL A 70 -11.62 -29.19 12.71
N LYS A 71 -12.84 -29.75 12.80
CA LYS A 71 -13.67 -30.02 11.63
C LYS A 71 -14.19 -28.69 11.06
N ALA A 72 -14.75 -27.84 11.92
CA ALA A 72 -15.25 -26.54 11.49
C ALA A 72 -14.11 -25.62 11.04
N TYR A 73 -12.98 -25.60 11.76
CA TYR A 73 -11.81 -24.80 11.39
C TYR A 73 -11.24 -25.17 10.01
N ARG A 74 -11.18 -26.46 9.67
CA ARG A 74 -10.77 -26.93 8.33
C ARG A 74 -11.75 -26.55 7.23
N ALA A 75 -13.04 -26.44 7.55
CA ALA A 75 -14.07 -26.07 6.59
C ALA A 75 -13.97 -24.60 6.16
N ILE A 76 -13.39 -23.73 7.00
CA ILE A 76 -13.09 -22.32 6.64
C ILE A 76 -11.98 -22.24 5.58
N PHE A 77 -11.02 -23.16 5.62
CA PHE A 77 -9.85 -23.16 4.72
C PHE A 77 -9.74 -24.44 3.88
N PRO A 78 -10.73 -24.76 3.02
CA PRO A 78 -10.80 -26.06 2.33
C PRO A 78 -9.62 -26.27 1.37
N ALA A 79 -9.12 -25.20 0.72
CA ALA A 79 -8.00 -25.26 -0.22
C ALA A 79 -6.61 -25.25 0.45
N SER A 80 -6.51 -24.92 1.74
CA SER A 80 -5.22 -24.72 2.41
C SER A 80 -4.62 -26.02 2.92
N LYS A 81 -3.63 -26.57 2.18
CA LYS A 81 -2.93 -27.80 2.56
C LYS A 81 -2.29 -27.72 3.95
N SER A 82 -1.81 -26.55 4.37
CA SER A 82 -1.21 -26.35 5.71
C SER A 82 -2.25 -26.49 6.82
N VAL A 83 -3.42 -25.86 6.66
CA VAL A 83 -4.57 -25.98 7.60
C VAL A 83 -5.06 -27.42 7.65
N GLN A 84 -5.20 -28.08 6.49
CA GLN A 84 -5.66 -29.46 6.45
C GLN A 84 -4.71 -30.41 7.21
N ARG A 85 -3.39 -30.20 7.12
CA ARG A 85 -2.39 -31.04 7.81
C ARG A 85 -2.21 -30.70 9.29
N ALA A 86 -2.12 -29.42 9.65
CA ALA A 86 -1.74 -28.98 11.00
C ALA A 86 -2.63 -27.82 11.51
N PRO A 87 -3.91 -28.07 11.81
CA PRO A 87 -4.89 -27.03 12.16
C PRO A 87 -4.54 -26.28 13.46
N TYR A 88 -4.06 -26.97 14.51
CA TYR A 88 -3.62 -26.34 15.76
C TYR A 88 -2.45 -25.38 15.56
N LYS A 89 -1.46 -25.79 14.75
CA LYS A 89 -0.31 -24.94 14.40
C LYS A 89 -0.79 -23.71 13.65
N HIS A 90 -1.62 -23.89 12.62
CA HIS A 90 -2.16 -22.76 11.87
C HIS A 90 -2.98 -21.82 12.75
N PHE A 91 -3.80 -22.36 13.66
CA PHE A 91 -4.58 -21.55 14.60
C PHE A 91 -3.67 -20.67 15.47
N CYS A 92 -2.68 -21.26 16.16
CA CYS A 92 -1.79 -20.53 17.07
C CYS A 92 -0.86 -19.55 16.34
N THR A 93 -0.50 -19.83 15.07
CA THR A 93 0.32 -18.91 14.27
C THR A 93 -0.49 -17.76 13.67
N SER A 94 -1.68 -18.04 13.13
CA SER A 94 -2.41 -17.12 12.26
C SER A 94 -3.92 -17.05 12.52
N GLY A 95 -4.55 -18.15 12.94
CA GLY A 95 -6.01 -18.25 13.06
C GLY A 95 -6.63 -17.30 14.07
N TRP A 96 -6.14 -17.32 15.31
CA TRP A 96 -6.63 -16.41 16.36
C TRP A 96 -6.33 -14.95 16.00
N LYS A 97 -5.20 -14.71 15.32
CA LYS A 97 -4.85 -13.36 14.86
C LYS A 97 -5.77 -12.86 13.75
N GLN A 98 -6.45 -13.76 13.03
CA GLN A 98 -7.54 -13.46 12.10
C GLN A 98 -8.92 -13.41 12.80
N LEU A 99 -8.93 -13.55 14.13
CA LEU A 99 -10.13 -13.61 14.97
C LEU A 99 -11.09 -14.73 14.58
N ILE A 100 -10.56 -15.82 14.00
CA ILE A 100 -11.33 -17.04 13.81
C ILE A 100 -11.63 -17.63 15.18
N ASN A 101 -12.91 -17.88 15.45
CA ASN A 101 -13.32 -18.45 16.73
C ASN A 101 -12.84 -19.91 16.80
N PRO A 102 -12.21 -20.34 17.89
CA PRO A 102 -11.71 -21.70 18.00
C PRO A 102 -12.84 -22.73 18.17
N ARG A 103 -13.95 -22.31 18.79
CA ARG A 103 -15.16 -23.11 19.04
C ARG A 103 -16.38 -22.18 19.03
N ILE A 104 -17.57 -22.77 18.92
CA ILE A 104 -18.84 -22.00 18.82
C ILE A 104 -19.19 -21.28 20.13
N ASP A 105 -18.64 -21.76 21.25
CA ASP A 105 -18.81 -21.25 22.61
C ASP A 105 -17.67 -20.30 23.03
N PHE A 106 -16.84 -19.85 22.09
CA PHE A 106 -15.76 -18.90 22.35
C PHE A 106 -15.70 -17.82 21.27
N ASP A 107 -15.97 -16.57 21.65
CA ASP A 107 -15.90 -15.41 20.79
C ASP A 107 -14.55 -14.71 20.98
N ALA A 108 -13.62 -14.95 20.06
CA ALA A 108 -12.26 -14.44 20.11
C ALA A 108 -12.21 -12.91 20.08
N TRP A 109 -13.05 -12.27 19.26
CA TRP A 109 -13.11 -10.82 19.19
C TRP A 109 -13.68 -10.20 20.47
N TRP A 110 -14.78 -10.76 20.98
CA TRP A 110 -15.41 -10.25 22.19
C TRP A 110 -14.51 -10.46 23.42
N TYR A 111 -13.94 -11.65 23.59
CA TYR A 111 -13.02 -11.95 24.70
C TYR A 111 -11.82 -11.01 24.68
N TRP A 112 -11.25 -10.79 23.49
CA TRP A 112 -10.15 -9.86 23.29
C TRP A 112 -10.54 -8.42 23.65
N SER A 113 -11.73 -7.97 23.23
CA SER A 113 -12.19 -6.59 23.47
C SER A 113 -12.66 -6.31 24.90
N GLU A 114 -13.10 -7.32 25.65
CA GLU A 114 -13.63 -7.17 27.02
C GLU A 114 -12.62 -7.53 28.11
N HIS A 115 -11.72 -8.47 27.83
CA HIS A 115 -10.83 -9.03 28.86
C HIS A 115 -9.35 -8.82 28.58
N LEU A 116 -8.99 -8.44 27.35
CA LEU A 116 -7.61 -8.14 26.95
C LEU A 116 -7.49 -6.67 26.55
N ASP A 117 -6.34 -6.33 25.97
CA ASP A 117 -6.07 -5.02 25.42
C ASP A 117 -6.30 -5.05 23.89
N PRO A 118 -7.33 -4.35 23.37
CA PRO A 118 -7.64 -4.30 21.95
C PRO A 118 -6.59 -3.57 21.10
N THR A 119 -5.57 -2.96 21.72
CA THR A 119 -4.44 -2.37 21.00
C THR A 119 -3.28 -3.35 20.83
N ARG A 120 -3.37 -4.55 21.43
CA ARG A 120 -2.31 -5.58 21.44
C ARG A 120 -2.72 -6.83 20.68
N ASP A 121 -1.78 -7.40 19.93
CA ASP A 121 -1.93 -8.67 19.20
C ASP A 121 -0.82 -9.70 19.52
N ASP A 122 -0.25 -9.59 20.71
CA ASP A 122 0.80 -10.47 21.24
C ASP A 122 0.28 -11.54 22.22
N VAL A 123 -1.02 -11.53 22.53
CA VAL A 123 -1.66 -12.50 23.43
C VAL A 123 -2.78 -13.24 22.71
N ASN A 124 -2.62 -14.56 22.58
CA ASN A 124 -3.64 -15.45 22.03
C ASN A 124 -4.84 -15.56 23.00
N PRO A 125 -6.05 -15.09 22.63
CA PRO A 125 -7.21 -15.04 23.53
C PRO A 125 -7.59 -16.40 24.12
N LEU A 126 -7.48 -17.46 23.33
CA LEU A 126 -7.79 -18.82 23.79
C LEU A 126 -6.77 -19.30 24.83
N VAL A 127 -5.48 -19.02 24.61
CA VAL A 127 -4.42 -19.38 25.56
C VAL A 127 -4.58 -18.62 26.86
N HIS A 128 -4.87 -17.32 26.80
CA HIS A 128 -5.16 -16.53 28.00
C HIS A 128 -6.36 -17.10 28.77
N HIS A 129 -7.43 -17.49 28.07
CA HIS A 129 -8.57 -18.10 28.72
C HIS A 129 -8.22 -19.43 29.40
N LEU A 130 -7.55 -20.34 28.71
CA LEU A 130 -7.17 -21.65 29.27
C LEU A 130 -6.19 -21.53 30.45
N ALA A 131 -5.26 -20.59 30.40
CA ALA A 131 -4.23 -20.45 31.43
C ALA A 131 -4.65 -19.58 32.62
N ALA A 132 -5.54 -18.61 32.43
CA ALA A 132 -5.91 -17.65 33.48
C ALA A 132 -7.41 -17.34 33.51
N GLY A 133 -8.02 -17.07 32.35
CA GLY A 133 -9.39 -16.56 32.28
C GLY A 133 -10.46 -17.50 32.84
N GLN A 134 -10.39 -18.79 32.55
CA GLN A 134 -11.35 -19.76 33.08
C GLN A 134 -11.29 -19.86 34.62
N HIS A 135 -10.10 -19.71 35.19
CA HIS A 135 -9.86 -19.76 36.65
C HIS A 135 -10.28 -18.45 37.34
N ALA A 136 -10.32 -17.36 36.59
CA ALA A 136 -10.91 -16.09 37.00
C ALA A 136 -12.41 -15.98 36.65
N CYS A 137 -13.05 -17.06 36.20
CA CYS A 137 -14.45 -17.11 35.78
C CYS A 137 -14.81 -16.07 34.70
N LEU A 138 -13.88 -15.73 33.82
CA LEU A 138 -14.12 -14.81 32.72
C LEU A 138 -15.03 -15.49 31.68
N PRO A 139 -16.13 -14.84 31.27
CA PRO A 139 -16.98 -15.39 30.22
C PRO A 139 -16.20 -15.54 28.90
N THR A 140 -16.66 -16.44 28.04
CA THR A 140 -16.11 -16.62 26.69
C THR A 140 -17.02 -16.08 25.60
N LEU A 141 -18.23 -15.66 25.98
CA LEU A 141 -19.28 -15.15 25.13
C LEU A 141 -19.89 -13.89 25.75
N PRO A 142 -20.43 -12.98 24.92
CA PRO A 142 -21.21 -11.85 25.41
C PRO A 142 -22.41 -12.33 26.25
N PRO A 143 -22.75 -11.62 27.35
CA PRO A 143 -23.93 -11.94 28.13
C PRO A 143 -25.19 -11.71 27.29
N ALA A 144 -26.21 -12.55 27.51
CA ALA A 144 -27.52 -12.32 26.92
C ALA A 144 -28.10 -11.01 27.47
N SER A 145 -28.40 -10.04 26.60
CA SER A 145 -29.05 -8.78 26.98
C SER A 145 -30.51 -8.79 26.54
N GLU A 146 -31.38 -8.19 27.36
CA GLU A 146 -32.79 -7.97 27.00
C GLU A 146 -32.91 -6.98 25.82
N LEU A 147 -33.97 -7.16 25.03
CA LEU A 147 -34.30 -6.23 23.95
C LEU A 147 -34.67 -4.87 24.55
N ARG A 148 -34.08 -3.81 24.00
CA ARG A 148 -34.46 -2.44 24.35
C ARG A 148 -35.55 -1.97 23.37
N PRO A 149 -36.51 -1.14 23.81
CA PRO A 149 -37.39 -0.43 22.88
C PRO A 149 -36.55 0.44 21.94
N PRO A 150 -36.74 0.34 20.62
CA PRO A 150 -35.97 1.12 19.66
C PRO A 150 -36.27 2.62 19.76
N THR A 151 -35.26 3.44 19.55
CA THR A 151 -35.42 4.89 19.45
C THR A 151 -36.32 5.25 18.27
N SER A 152 -37.26 6.17 18.45
CA SER A 152 -38.15 6.69 17.40
C SER A 152 -38.13 8.22 17.47
N PHE A 153 -38.25 8.88 16.32
CA PHE A 153 -38.37 10.33 16.24
C PHE A 153 -39.83 10.73 16.00
N GLU A 154 -40.21 11.91 16.51
CA GLU A 154 -41.52 12.48 16.22
C GLU A 154 -41.56 12.95 14.74
N PRO A 155 -42.61 12.64 13.97
CA PRO A 155 -42.62 12.86 12.51
C PRO A 155 -42.34 14.29 12.05
N ASP A 156 -42.66 15.29 12.86
CA ASP A 156 -42.54 16.71 12.52
C ASP A 156 -41.38 17.43 13.27
N GLU A 157 -40.63 16.70 14.11
CA GLU A 157 -39.50 17.27 14.85
C GLU A 157 -38.20 17.12 14.03
N PRO A 158 -37.44 18.21 13.80
CA PRO A 158 -36.19 18.11 13.07
C PRO A 158 -35.16 17.31 13.89
N VAL A 159 -34.69 16.21 13.32
CA VAL A 159 -33.62 15.39 13.91
C VAL A 159 -32.29 16.13 13.79
N ARG A 160 -31.65 16.45 14.92
CA ARG A 160 -30.32 17.09 14.91
C ARG A 160 -29.24 16.04 14.63
N ARG A 161 -28.58 16.15 13.49
CA ARG A 161 -27.55 15.20 13.06
C ARG A 161 -26.18 15.85 13.00
N VAL A 162 -25.17 15.03 13.29
CA VAL A 162 -23.76 15.33 13.04
C VAL A 162 -23.15 14.23 12.19
N CYS A 163 -22.28 14.57 11.24
CA CYS A 163 -21.56 13.60 10.42
C CYS A 163 -20.07 13.69 10.68
N LEU A 164 -19.46 12.55 11.04
CA LEU A 164 -18.02 12.37 11.04
C LEU A 164 -17.64 11.75 9.69
N PHE A 165 -17.01 12.53 8.83
CA PHE A 165 -16.64 12.12 7.48
C PHE A 165 -15.14 11.77 7.43
N ALA A 166 -14.83 10.55 6.99
CA ALA A 166 -13.46 10.10 6.77
C ALA A 166 -13.08 10.22 5.28
N GLY A 167 -12.01 10.95 5.00
CA GLY A 167 -11.44 11.09 3.67
C GLY A 167 -10.06 10.44 3.54
N TYR A 168 -9.74 9.92 2.36
CA TYR A 168 -8.39 9.49 2.03
C TYR A 168 -8.14 9.66 0.55
N ASP A 169 -7.17 10.51 0.24
CA ASP A 169 -6.62 10.61 -1.10
C ASP A 169 -5.11 10.42 -1.06
N PRO A 170 -4.57 9.50 -1.85
CA PRO A 170 -3.16 9.19 -1.77
C PRO A 170 -2.31 10.34 -2.34
N ASP A 171 -2.85 11.21 -3.22
CA ASP A 171 -2.19 12.41 -3.76
C ASP A 171 -2.40 13.67 -2.89
N GLY A 172 -3.12 13.56 -1.77
CA GLY A 172 -3.35 14.69 -0.86
C GLY A 172 -4.33 15.74 -1.42
N ILE A 173 -5.29 15.29 -2.24
CA ILE A 173 -6.29 16.14 -2.89
C ILE A 173 -7.69 15.79 -2.34
N ILE A 174 -8.53 16.79 -2.11
CA ILE A 174 -9.97 16.61 -1.87
C ILE A 174 -10.66 16.69 -3.23
N ASP A 175 -11.07 15.53 -3.77
CA ASP A 175 -11.75 15.45 -5.07
C ASP A 175 -13.11 16.14 -5.08
N ASP A 176 -13.52 16.65 -6.24
CA ASP A 176 -14.81 17.31 -6.43
C ASP A 176 -16.00 16.41 -6.08
N TYR A 177 -15.92 15.09 -6.28
CA TYR A 177 -17.00 14.19 -5.86
C TYR A 177 -17.12 14.08 -4.33
N VAL A 178 -16.01 14.29 -3.59
CA VAL A 178 -16.03 14.34 -2.12
C VAL A 178 -16.65 15.64 -1.68
N VAL A 179 -16.31 16.77 -2.33
CA VAL A 179 -16.96 18.07 -2.08
C VAL A 179 -18.46 17.97 -2.33
N ASP A 180 -18.90 17.36 -3.44
CA ASP A 180 -20.32 17.11 -3.74
C ASP A 180 -20.99 16.27 -2.65
N TYR A 181 -20.32 15.20 -2.20
CA TYR A 181 -20.89 14.29 -1.20
C TYR A 181 -21.00 14.95 0.19
N VAL A 182 -19.96 15.68 0.61
CA VAL A 182 -19.97 16.45 1.87
C VAL A 182 -21.01 17.57 1.80
N THR A 183 -21.17 18.24 0.66
CA THR A 183 -22.21 19.27 0.45
C THR A 183 -23.61 18.67 0.56
N GLU A 184 -23.84 17.47 0.01
CA GLU A 184 -25.13 16.80 0.19
C GLU A 184 -25.37 16.43 1.65
N LEU A 185 -24.37 15.91 2.36
CA LEU A 185 -24.48 15.59 3.78
C LEU A 185 -24.72 16.84 4.64
N SER A 186 -24.14 17.98 4.30
CA SER A 186 -24.30 19.24 5.03
C SER A 186 -25.72 19.81 4.97
N ARG A 187 -26.56 19.34 4.03
CA ARG A 187 -28.00 19.66 3.99
C ARG A 187 -28.78 18.97 5.11
N HIS A 188 -28.24 17.87 5.66
CA HIS A 188 -28.95 16.98 6.60
C HIS A 188 -28.25 16.86 7.96
N ALA A 189 -26.98 17.28 8.08
CA ALA A 189 -26.17 17.16 9.29
C ALA A 189 -25.06 18.23 9.37
N ASP A 190 -24.62 18.55 10.57
CA ASP A 190 -23.37 19.30 10.79
C ASP A 190 -22.17 18.38 10.47
N VAL A 191 -21.36 18.72 9.45
CA VAL A 191 -20.29 17.82 8.98
C VAL A 191 -18.93 18.20 9.55
N TYR A 192 -18.26 17.23 10.16
CA TYR A 192 -16.85 17.30 10.55
C TYR A 192 -16.03 16.35 9.68
N PHE A 193 -15.06 16.90 8.95
CA PHE A 193 -14.26 16.18 7.97
C PHE A 193 -12.84 15.94 8.48
N LEU A 194 -12.35 14.71 8.38
CA LEU A 194 -10.94 14.40 8.63
C LEU A 194 -10.41 13.55 7.48
N THR A 195 -9.31 13.99 6.87
CA THR A 195 -8.57 13.18 5.90
C THR A 195 -7.28 12.59 6.47
N ASP A 196 -7.07 11.29 6.22
CA ASP A 196 -5.86 10.53 6.58
C ASP A 196 -4.75 10.74 5.54
N ALA A 197 -4.43 11.99 5.23
CA ALA A 197 -3.43 12.35 4.22
C ALA A 197 -2.74 13.67 4.57
N THR A 198 -1.53 13.88 4.03
CA THR A 198 -0.94 15.21 3.92
C THR A 198 -1.56 15.88 2.71
N VAL A 199 -2.25 17.01 2.90
CA VAL A 199 -2.96 17.71 1.82
C VAL A 199 -2.18 18.89 1.28
N SER A 200 -2.40 19.21 0.00
CA SER A 200 -1.83 20.42 -0.61
C SER A 200 -2.46 21.69 -0.05
N PRO A 201 -1.76 22.84 -0.04
CA PRO A 201 -2.35 24.13 0.35
C PRO A 201 -3.60 24.46 -0.48
N GLY A 202 -4.68 24.92 0.15
CA GLY A 202 -5.93 25.25 -0.54
C GLY A 202 -6.95 24.11 -0.61
N GLU A 203 -6.57 22.87 -0.30
CA GLU A 203 -7.45 21.71 -0.44
C GLU A 203 -8.55 21.68 0.64
N LEU A 204 -8.22 21.98 1.91
CA LEU A 204 -9.23 22.01 2.99
C LEU A 204 -10.21 23.17 2.80
N GLU A 205 -9.76 24.28 2.20
CA GLU A 205 -10.58 25.46 1.94
C GLU A 205 -11.77 25.16 1.02
N LYS A 206 -11.68 24.13 0.16
CA LYS A 206 -12.79 23.64 -0.67
C LYS A 206 -14.02 23.24 0.16
N LEU A 207 -13.82 22.84 1.41
CA LEU A 207 -14.87 22.36 2.32
C LEU A 207 -15.32 23.41 3.34
N SER A 208 -14.70 24.59 3.36
CA SER A 208 -14.92 25.62 4.39
C SER A 208 -16.37 26.13 4.46
N ALA A 209 -17.09 26.13 3.34
CA ALA A 209 -18.48 26.58 3.28
C ALA A 209 -19.51 25.52 3.70
N VAL A 210 -19.10 24.25 3.82
CA VAL A 210 -20.01 23.11 4.00
C VAL A 210 -19.66 22.21 5.19
N THR A 211 -18.59 22.51 5.92
CA THR A 211 -18.18 21.77 7.12
C THR A 211 -18.16 22.66 8.36
N SER A 212 -18.48 22.08 9.51
CA SER A 212 -18.29 22.69 10.83
C SER A 212 -16.82 22.65 11.29
N GLY A 213 -16.04 21.73 10.72
CA GLY A 213 -14.59 21.65 10.91
C GLY A 213 -13.97 20.66 9.93
N ALA A 214 -12.76 20.96 9.46
CA ALA A 214 -12.03 20.13 8.51
C ALA A 214 -10.55 20.04 8.91
N TRP A 215 -10.00 18.83 8.92
CA TRP A 215 -8.61 18.57 9.29
C TRP A 215 -7.95 17.59 8.32
N ALA A 216 -6.62 17.69 8.22
CA ALA A 216 -5.77 16.73 7.52
C ALA A 216 -4.71 16.21 8.49
N ILE A 217 -4.87 14.97 8.96
CA ILE A 217 -3.98 14.36 9.95
C ILE A 217 -3.69 12.94 9.51
N ARG A 218 -2.43 12.66 9.16
CA ARG A 218 -1.99 11.31 8.82
C ARG A 218 -1.94 10.44 10.08
N HIS A 219 -2.80 9.42 10.15
CA HIS A 219 -2.90 8.50 11.28
C HIS A 219 -2.82 7.02 10.89
N GLY A 220 -3.04 6.64 9.63
CA GLY A 220 -2.80 5.27 9.13
C GLY A 220 -3.73 4.19 9.69
N ARG A 221 -4.91 4.57 10.19
CA ARG A 221 -5.86 3.70 10.91
C ARG A 221 -7.17 3.43 10.15
N TYR A 222 -7.17 3.66 8.82
CA TYR A 222 -8.36 3.60 7.95
C TYR A 222 -9.50 4.51 8.46
N ASP A 223 -10.68 4.42 7.84
CA ASP A 223 -11.85 5.25 8.11
C ASP A 223 -12.24 5.26 9.61
N PHE A 224 -12.16 4.10 10.28
CA PHE A 224 -12.41 3.97 11.72
C PHE A 224 -11.46 4.81 12.57
N GLY A 225 -10.22 4.99 12.11
CA GLY A 225 -9.25 5.87 12.75
C GLY A 225 -9.67 7.33 12.69
N SER A 226 -10.22 7.77 11.55
CA SER A 226 -10.68 9.15 11.38
C SER A 226 -11.91 9.42 12.26
N TRP A 227 -12.88 8.50 12.30
CA TRP A 227 -14.04 8.63 13.18
C TRP A 227 -13.65 8.60 14.67
N SER A 228 -12.69 7.75 15.05
CA SER A 228 -12.12 7.71 16.40
C SER A 228 -11.48 9.03 16.81
N LEU A 229 -10.60 9.60 15.98
CA LEU A 229 -9.95 10.89 16.25
C LEU A 229 -10.95 12.04 16.31
N LEU A 230 -11.91 12.06 15.37
CA LEU A 230 -12.98 13.07 15.38
C LEU A 230 -13.79 12.98 16.67
N ALA A 231 -14.23 11.79 17.07
CA ALA A 231 -15.06 11.61 18.26
C ALA A 231 -14.30 11.87 19.56
N ARG A 232 -13.04 11.44 19.66
CA ARG A 232 -12.26 11.50 20.90
C ARG A 232 -11.53 12.82 21.09
N ASP A 233 -10.85 13.31 20.06
CA ASP A 233 -9.82 14.35 20.20
C ASP A 233 -10.18 15.69 19.57
N LEU A 234 -10.95 15.69 18.46
CA LEU A 234 -11.20 16.91 17.67
C LEU A 234 -12.58 17.53 17.96
N VAL A 235 -13.65 16.73 17.88
CA VAL A 235 -15.03 17.16 18.15
C VAL A 235 -15.40 16.91 19.61
N GLY A 236 -15.07 15.71 20.12
CA GLY A 236 -15.30 15.31 21.50
C GLY A 236 -16.69 14.70 21.74
N TRP A 237 -16.73 13.66 22.59
CA TRP A 237 -17.96 12.95 22.94
C TRP A 237 -19.03 13.86 23.57
N ASP A 238 -18.61 14.85 24.38
CA ASP A 238 -19.52 15.81 25.02
C ASP A 238 -20.34 16.60 24.00
N VAL A 239 -19.73 16.95 22.85
CA VAL A 239 -20.43 17.63 21.75
C VAL A 239 -21.34 16.66 21.01
N LEU A 240 -20.84 15.46 20.71
CA LEU A 240 -21.60 14.44 19.97
C LEU A 240 -22.87 13.99 20.70
N GLU A 241 -22.85 13.92 22.03
CA GLU A 241 -24.03 13.59 22.84
C GLU A 241 -25.19 14.58 22.69
N THR A 242 -24.90 15.83 22.31
CA THR A 242 -25.93 16.87 22.15
C THR A 242 -26.78 16.70 20.89
N TYR A 243 -26.35 15.84 19.97
CA TYR A 243 -27.08 15.48 18.76
C TYR A 243 -28.03 14.31 19.04
N ASP A 244 -29.01 14.13 18.16
CA ASP A 244 -29.94 13.01 18.23
C ASP A 244 -29.38 11.79 17.49
N GLU A 245 -28.54 12.02 16.48
CA GLU A 245 -27.95 11.01 15.61
C GLU A 245 -26.54 11.42 15.11
N VAL A 246 -25.58 10.49 15.18
CA VAL A 246 -24.20 10.63 14.70
C VAL A 246 -24.00 9.72 13.49
N LEU A 247 -23.56 10.28 12.37
CA LEU A 247 -23.31 9.59 11.11
C LEU A 247 -21.82 9.31 10.94
N PHE A 248 -21.46 8.09 10.57
CA PHE A 248 -20.15 7.75 10.02
C PHE A 248 -20.29 7.56 8.51
N ALA A 249 -19.60 8.39 7.75
CA ALA A 249 -19.54 8.29 6.29
C ALA A 249 -18.09 8.42 5.81
N ASN A 250 -17.81 7.94 4.60
CA ASN A 250 -16.49 8.08 3.99
C ASN A 250 -16.55 8.18 2.47
N ASP A 251 -15.41 8.51 1.87
CA ASP A 251 -15.24 8.74 0.42
C ASP A 251 -15.03 7.45 -0.40
N SER A 252 -15.25 6.27 0.17
CA SER A 252 -15.11 5.02 -0.57
C SER A 252 -16.36 4.66 -1.41
N ALA A 253 -17.28 5.62 -1.60
CA ALA A 253 -18.46 5.55 -2.46
C ALA A 253 -18.73 6.89 -3.17
N TYR A 254 -19.32 6.81 -4.36
CA TYR A 254 -19.76 7.96 -5.14
C TYR A 254 -21.24 8.24 -4.91
N LEU A 255 -21.60 9.51 -4.70
CA LEU A 255 -22.98 9.96 -4.57
C LEU A 255 -23.68 10.02 -5.94
N LEU A 256 -24.68 9.16 -6.17
CA LEU A 256 -25.46 9.12 -7.41
C LEU A 256 -26.69 10.04 -7.37
N ARG A 257 -27.32 10.16 -6.20
CA ARG A 257 -28.61 10.85 -6.00
C ARG A 257 -28.63 11.57 -4.65
N PRO A 258 -29.49 12.59 -4.45
CA PRO A 258 -29.67 13.23 -3.15
C PRO A 258 -30.09 12.24 -2.05
N LEU A 259 -29.75 12.55 -0.80
CA LEU A 259 -29.99 11.69 0.37
C LEU A 259 -31.32 12.00 1.08
N ASP A 260 -32.12 12.93 0.55
CA ASP A 260 -33.40 13.35 1.12
C ASP A 260 -34.31 12.15 1.45
N GLU A 261 -34.45 11.19 0.53
CA GLU A 261 -35.28 9.99 0.73
C GLU A 261 -34.71 9.05 1.79
N VAL A 262 -33.38 8.91 1.86
CA VAL A 262 -32.71 8.07 2.86
C VAL A 262 -33.01 8.59 4.26
N PHE A 263 -32.76 9.88 4.48
CA PHE A 263 -32.98 10.49 5.79
C PHE A 263 -34.46 10.55 6.14
N ALA A 264 -35.35 10.87 5.20
CA ALA A 264 -36.79 10.84 5.45
C ALA A 264 -37.27 9.44 5.86
N THR A 265 -36.86 8.41 5.12
CA THR A 265 -37.22 7.02 5.38
C THR A 265 -36.71 6.56 6.74
N MET A 266 -35.43 6.81 7.05
CA MET A 266 -34.83 6.35 8.29
C MET A 266 -35.29 7.15 9.51
N SER A 267 -35.63 8.43 9.36
CA SER A 267 -36.24 9.22 10.44
C SER A 267 -37.60 8.66 10.87
N ALA A 268 -38.38 8.17 9.91
CA ALA A 268 -39.69 7.57 10.16
C ALA A 268 -39.61 6.16 10.78
N ARG A 269 -38.42 5.53 10.80
CA ARG A 269 -38.22 4.17 11.32
C ARG A 269 -37.66 4.16 12.74
N SER A 270 -38.16 3.22 13.53
CA SER A 270 -37.67 2.96 14.89
C SER A 270 -36.45 2.05 14.85
N ALA A 271 -35.31 2.55 15.32
CA ALA A 271 -34.04 1.82 15.46
C ALA A 271 -33.11 2.59 16.40
N ASP A 272 -32.09 1.96 16.97
CA ASP A 272 -31.05 2.64 17.75
C ASP A 272 -29.82 2.98 16.91
N TRP A 273 -29.63 2.24 15.81
CA TRP A 273 -28.60 2.48 14.81
C TRP A 273 -29.02 1.90 13.47
N TRP A 274 -28.46 2.41 12.39
CA TRP A 274 -28.80 1.97 11.04
C TRP A 274 -27.67 2.17 10.04
N GLY A 275 -27.85 1.64 8.84
CA GLY A 275 -26.94 1.82 7.71
C GLY A 275 -27.68 1.63 6.40
N ILE A 276 -26.97 1.79 5.28
CA ILE A 276 -27.62 1.78 3.97
C ILE A 276 -28.11 0.37 3.57
N HIS A 277 -27.37 -0.68 3.92
CA HIS A 277 -27.78 -2.07 3.71
C HIS A 277 -27.09 -3.00 4.72
N ALA A 278 -27.69 -4.17 4.95
CA ALA A 278 -27.14 -5.22 5.79
C ALA A 278 -26.46 -6.30 4.94
N THR A 279 -25.53 -7.03 5.55
CA THR A 279 -24.83 -8.14 4.90
C THR A 279 -24.53 -9.28 5.87
N LYS A 280 -24.25 -10.45 5.28
CA LYS A 280 -23.86 -11.69 5.96
C LYS A 280 -23.08 -12.58 4.99
N ARG A 281 -22.11 -13.36 5.51
CA ARG A 281 -21.35 -14.45 4.85
C ARG A 281 -20.29 -14.04 3.81
N PRO A 282 -19.21 -14.83 3.67
CA PRO A 282 -18.39 -14.85 2.46
C PRO A 282 -19.13 -15.48 1.28
N TYR A 283 -18.70 -15.16 0.06
CA TYR A 283 -19.17 -15.81 -1.17
C TYR A 283 -18.86 -17.32 -1.15
N SER A 284 -19.83 -18.17 -1.45
CA SER A 284 -19.57 -19.54 -1.91
C SER A 284 -20.43 -19.84 -3.13
N ARG A 285 -19.81 -20.29 -4.22
CA ARG A 285 -20.48 -20.61 -5.50
C ARG A 285 -21.59 -21.66 -5.36
N ASP A 286 -21.59 -22.44 -4.28
CA ASP A 286 -22.47 -23.61 -4.09
C ASP A 286 -23.66 -23.36 -3.13
N SER A 287 -23.92 -22.11 -2.71
CA SER A 287 -24.81 -21.86 -1.56
C SER A 287 -26.31 -21.79 -1.84
N GLY A 288 -26.77 -21.73 -3.09
CA GLY A 288 -28.18 -21.94 -3.49
C GLY A 288 -29.24 -20.99 -2.90
N ASP A 289 -28.86 -20.06 -2.01
CA ASP A 289 -29.74 -19.04 -1.43
C ASP A 289 -29.82 -17.84 -2.39
N GLU A 290 -30.96 -17.67 -3.07
CA GLU A 290 -31.14 -16.64 -4.12
C GLU A 290 -32.06 -15.46 -3.73
N ALA A 291 -32.95 -15.62 -2.75
CA ALA A 291 -33.91 -14.58 -2.38
C ALA A 291 -33.44 -13.74 -1.18
N PRO A 292 -33.59 -12.40 -1.21
CA PRO A 292 -33.36 -11.55 -0.04
C PRO A 292 -34.22 -11.98 1.15
N LEU A 293 -33.64 -12.05 2.34
CA LEU A 293 -34.37 -12.34 3.57
C LEU A 293 -34.87 -11.03 4.19
N PRO A 294 -36.17 -10.90 4.55
CA PRO A 294 -36.66 -9.71 5.24
C PRO A 294 -35.84 -9.39 6.49
N LEU A 295 -35.49 -8.13 6.72
CA LEU A 295 -34.59 -7.76 7.82
C LEU A 295 -35.12 -8.20 9.19
N VAL A 296 -36.44 -8.12 9.42
CA VAL A 296 -37.08 -8.61 10.66
C VAL A 296 -36.75 -10.08 10.93
N GLU A 297 -36.77 -10.91 9.89
CA GLU A 297 -36.43 -12.33 9.98
C GLU A 297 -34.93 -12.52 10.21
N ALA A 298 -34.10 -11.71 9.54
CA ALA A 298 -32.65 -11.73 9.71
C ALA A 298 -32.23 -11.38 11.14
N LYS A 299 -32.80 -10.30 11.72
CA LYS A 299 -32.60 -9.90 13.12
C LYS A 299 -32.95 -11.06 14.06
N ARG A 300 -34.10 -11.71 13.86
CA ARG A 300 -34.54 -12.85 14.69
C ARG A 300 -33.58 -14.03 14.63
N ARG A 301 -33.08 -14.36 13.44
CA ARG A 301 -32.21 -15.54 13.24
C ARG A 301 -30.78 -15.34 13.75
N TRP A 302 -30.24 -14.13 13.68
CA TRP A 302 -28.79 -13.93 13.83
C TRP A 302 -28.35 -12.93 14.89
N ARG A 303 -29.26 -12.29 15.64
CA ARG A 303 -28.91 -11.37 16.74
C ARG A 303 -28.00 -12.01 17.80
N ALA A 304 -28.14 -13.31 18.07
CA ALA A 304 -27.34 -14.05 19.06
C ALA A 304 -26.61 -15.28 18.49
N ALA A 305 -26.55 -15.43 17.16
CA ALA A 305 -25.89 -16.58 16.54
C ALA A 305 -24.38 -16.40 16.59
N ASN A 306 -23.67 -17.29 17.28
CA ASN A 306 -22.23 -17.41 17.17
C ASN A 306 -21.86 -18.24 15.94
N ALA A 307 -20.72 -17.93 15.33
CA ALA A 307 -20.14 -18.69 14.23
C ALA A 307 -18.62 -18.87 14.45
N ILE A 308 -18.05 -19.92 13.84
CA ILE A 308 -16.59 -20.11 13.83
C ILE A 308 -15.91 -19.04 12.98
N ASP A 309 -16.52 -18.71 11.84
CA ASP A 309 -16.07 -17.62 10.97
C ASP A 309 -16.70 -16.29 11.43
N PRO A 310 -15.91 -15.29 11.84
CA PRO A 310 -16.44 -14.01 12.32
C PRO A 310 -17.27 -13.26 11.28
N ILE A 311 -17.06 -13.47 9.97
CA ILE A 311 -17.85 -12.75 8.94
C ILE A 311 -19.21 -13.41 8.63
N ASP A 312 -19.57 -14.53 9.29
CA ASP A 312 -20.90 -15.15 9.20
C ASP A 312 -21.93 -14.51 10.17
N HIS A 313 -21.63 -13.32 10.68
CA HIS A 313 -22.52 -12.52 11.52
C HIS A 313 -23.29 -11.49 10.70
N LEU A 314 -24.50 -11.14 11.16
CA LEU A 314 -25.23 -9.97 10.64
C LEU A 314 -24.42 -8.71 10.96
N HIS A 315 -24.07 -7.94 9.95
CA HIS A 315 -23.37 -6.67 10.12
C HIS A 315 -23.80 -5.67 9.05
N LEU A 316 -23.57 -4.38 9.35
CA LEU A 316 -23.79 -3.30 8.41
C LEU A 316 -22.46 -2.85 7.82
N SER A 317 -22.45 -2.48 6.54
CA SER A 317 -21.23 -1.97 5.90
C SER A 317 -20.85 -0.59 6.42
N SER A 318 -19.57 -0.41 6.74
CA SER A 318 -19.05 0.76 7.46
C SER A 318 -19.02 2.07 6.66
N TYR A 319 -19.21 2.04 5.34
CA TYR A 319 -19.14 3.26 4.52
C TYR A 319 -20.30 4.24 4.73
N PHE A 320 -21.36 3.80 5.40
CA PHE A 320 -22.45 4.66 5.84
C PHE A 320 -23.17 4.01 7.03
N LEU A 321 -22.95 4.56 8.23
CA LEU A 321 -23.58 4.14 9.48
C LEU A 321 -24.16 5.35 10.20
N ALA A 322 -25.19 5.12 11.00
CA ALA A 322 -25.83 6.13 11.83
C ALA A 322 -26.15 5.54 13.20
N PHE A 323 -25.86 6.29 14.25
CA PHE A 323 -26.05 5.88 15.64
C PHE A 323 -26.88 6.92 16.36
N ARG A 324 -27.96 6.50 17.04
CA ARG A 324 -28.81 7.41 17.82
C ARG A 324 -28.34 7.50 19.26
N ARG A 325 -28.86 8.50 19.98
CA ARG A 325 -28.43 8.87 21.34
C ARG A 325 -28.17 7.67 22.30
N PRO A 326 -29.00 6.61 22.37
CA PRO A 326 -28.70 5.48 23.26
C PRO A 326 -27.41 4.73 22.95
N VAL A 327 -27.01 4.65 21.68
CA VAL A 327 -25.73 4.04 21.27
C VAL A 327 -24.59 5.02 21.53
N ILE A 328 -24.78 6.30 21.20
CA ILE A 328 -23.77 7.34 21.45
C ILE A 328 -23.44 7.43 22.94
N ALA A 329 -24.44 7.31 23.81
CA ALA A 329 -24.30 7.34 25.27
C ALA A 329 -23.70 6.07 25.89
N ASP A 330 -23.54 4.98 25.13
CA ASP A 330 -23.03 3.72 25.65
C ASP A 330 -21.50 3.75 25.80
N GLU A 331 -21.02 3.66 27.04
CA GLU A 331 -19.58 3.70 27.35
C GLU A 331 -18.79 2.58 26.66
N GLY A 332 -19.39 1.41 26.45
CA GLY A 332 -18.71 0.29 25.83
C GLY A 332 -18.59 0.41 24.32
N PHE A 333 -19.52 1.14 23.68
CA PHE A 333 -19.39 1.59 22.30
C PHE A 333 -18.24 2.61 22.16
N ARG A 334 -18.22 3.65 23.00
CA ARG A 334 -17.15 4.66 22.98
C ARG A 334 -15.77 4.06 23.18
N ARG A 335 -15.61 3.22 24.21
CA ARG A 335 -14.35 2.54 24.51
C ARG A 335 -13.80 1.77 23.30
N ARG A 336 -14.67 1.14 22.51
CA ARG A 336 -14.26 0.38 21.32
C ARG A 336 -13.84 1.30 20.18
N LEU A 337 -14.51 2.43 20.00
CA LEU A 337 -14.13 3.43 19.00
C LEU A 337 -12.83 4.13 19.39
N ASP A 338 -12.65 4.47 20.66
CA ASP A 338 -11.43 5.12 21.19
C ASP A 338 -10.19 4.20 21.11
N ALA A 339 -10.42 2.88 21.07
CA ALA A 339 -9.39 1.84 20.97
C ALA A 339 -9.01 1.46 19.53
N VAL A 340 -9.51 2.16 18.51
CA VAL A 340 -9.13 1.90 17.12
C VAL A 340 -7.62 2.12 16.93
N THR A 341 -6.95 1.12 16.36
CA THR A 341 -5.50 1.09 16.14
C THR A 341 -5.18 0.68 14.70
N THR A 342 -3.90 0.75 14.34
CA THR A 342 -3.43 0.34 13.02
C THR A 342 -3.47 -1.18 12.91
N GLU A 343 -4.07 -1.67 11.84
CA GLU A 343 -4.21 -3.11 11.59
C GLU A 343 -3.38 -3.55 10.39
N ARG A 344 -2.79 -4.74 10.49
CA ARG A 344 -1.91 -5.31 9.45
C ARG A 344 -2.63 -5.68 8.15
N SER A 345 -3.97 -5.69 8.12
CA SER A 345 -4.74 -5.93 6.91
C SER A 345 -6.12 -5.32 6.96
N LYS A 346 -6.66 -4.95 5.79
CA LYS A 346 -8.04 -4.47 5.62
C LYS A 346 -9.08 -5.47 6.14
N SER A 347 -8.84 -6.77 5.96
CA SER A 347 -9.76 -7.80 6.48
C SER A 347 -9.88 -7.74 8.00
N LEU A 348 -8.81 -7.39 8.73
CA LEU A 348 -8.89 -7.20 10.18
C LEU A 348 -9.65 -5.96 10.59
N VAL A 349 -9.52 -4.86 9.85
CA VAL A 349 -10.34 -3.66 10.05
C VAL A 349 -11.83 -4.03 9.96
N ILE A 350 -12.21 -4.80 8.93
CA ILE A 350 -13.58 -5.29 8.76
C ILE A 350 -14.00 -6.19 9.93
N VAL A 351 -13.21 -7.20 10.29
CA VAL A 351 -13.59 -8.14 11.35
C VAL A 351 -13.65 -7.45 12.71
N LYS A 352 -12.69 -6.57 13.04
CA LYS A 352 -12.61 -5.91 14.35
C LYS A 352 -13.64 -4.81 14.51
N TYR A 353 -13.82 -3.98 13.49
CA TYR A 353 -14.56 -2.73 13.65
C TYR A 353 -15.92 -2.79 12.96
N GLU A 354 -16.02 -3.28 11.72
CA GLU A 354 -17.32 -3.38 11.04
C GLU A 354 -18.21 -4.49 11.64
N VAL A 355 -17.69 -5.72 11.65
CA VAL A 355 -18.37 -6.89 12.20
C VAL A 355 -18.42 -6.82 13.72
N GLY A 356 -17.28 -6.51 14.35
CA GLY A 356 -17.16 -6.43 15.80
C GLY A 356 -18.12 -5.42 16.43
N LEU A 357 -18.16 -4.17 15.94
CA LEU A 357 -19.10 -3.17 16.49
C LEU A 357 -20.56 -3.57 16.26
N SER A 358 -20.91 -4.07 15.07
CA SER A 358 -22.26 -4.56 14.79
C SER A 358 -22.66 -5.65 15.79
N ARG A 359 -21.76 -6.61 16.04
CA ARG A 359 -21.97 -7.70 16.99
C ARG A 359 -22.12 -7.20 18.42
N TYR A 360 -21.31 -6.23 18.84
CA TYR A 360 -21.45 -5.61 20.15
C TYR A 360 -22.82 -4.97 20.34
N LEU A 361 -23.27 -4.15 19.39
CA LEU A 361 -24.55 -3.46 19.51
C LEU A 361 -25.73 -4.44 19.57
N LEU A 362 -25.74 -5.45 18.70
CA LEU A 362 -26.78 -6.49 18.68
C LEU A 362 -26.85 -7.27 20.00
N THR A 363 -25.69 -7.65 20.55
CA THR A 363 -25.61 -8.44 21.79
C THR A 363 -25.93 -7.62 23.03
N ARG A 364 -25.79 -6.29 22.98
CA ARG A 364 -26.19 -5.34 24.04
C ARG A 364 -27.68 -4.96 24.03
N GLY A 365 -28.42 -5.45 23.05
CA GLY A 365 -29.87 -5.28 22.96
C GLY A 365 -30.33 -4.16 22.03
N PHE A 366 -29.42 -3.36 21.47
CA PHE A 366 -29.75 -2.25 20.55
C PHE A 366 -30.41 -2.77 19.26
N ASP A 367 -31.47 -2.10 18.81
CA ASP A 367 -32.11 -2.45 17.54
C ASP A 367 -31.42 -1.78 16.35
N VAL A 368 -31.33 -2.53 15.25
CA VAL A 368 -30.68 -2.12 14.01
C VAL A 368 -31.70 -2.02 12.88
N ASP A 369 -31.62 -1.05 11.97
CA ASP A 369 -32.42 -1.06 10.74
C ASP A 369 -31.58 -0.66 9.52
N THR A 370 -32.12 -0.80 8.31
CA THR A 370 -31.42 -0.43 7.07
C THR A 370 -32.33 0.25 6.07
N TYR A 371 -31.77 1.14 5.24
CA TYR A 371 -32.53 1.78 4.15
C TYR A 371 -33.03 0.75 3.13
N VAL A 372 -32.19 -0.22 2.77
CA VAL A 372 -32.59 -1.38 1.96
C VAL A 372 -33.25 -2.44 2.86
N ASP A 373 -34.50 -2.82 2.59
CA ASP A 373 -35.36 -3.63 3.49
C ASP A 373 -35.01 -5.13 3.63
N GLY A 374 -34.01 -5.60 2.88
CA GLY A 374 -33.63 -7.01 2.82
C GLY A 374 -32.18 -7.25 3.21
N LEU A 375 -31.93 -8.38 3.87
CA LEU A 375 -30.62 -9.01 3.86
C LEU A 375 -30.45 -9.76 2.55
N TYR A 376 -29.79 -9.12 1.59
CA TYR A 376 -29.43 -9.75 0.33
C TYR A 376 -28.29 -10.74 0.55
N PRO A 377 -28.30 -11.86 -0.18
CA PRO A 377 -27.15 -12.75 -0.17
C PRO A 377 -25.94 -12.05 -0.81
N TYR A 378 -24.73 -12.39 -0.36
CA TYR A 378 -23.47 -12.12 -1.06
C TYR A 378 -23.00 -10.65 -1.24
N LEU A 379 -23.38 -9.71 -0.35
CA LEU A 379 -23.09 -8.25 -0.47
C LEU A 379 -23.64 -7.69 -1.81
N PRO A 380 -24.88 -7.18 -1.84
CA PRO A 380 -25.57 -6.86 -3.09
C PRO A 380 -24.87 -5.75 -3.90
N VAL A 381 -24.14 -4.86 -3.22
CA VAL A 381 -23.35 -3.79 -3.85
C VAL A 381 -22.15 -4.30 -4.65
N TYR A 382 -21.86 -5.60 -4.58
CA TYR A 382 -20.80 -6.24 -5.34
C TYR A 382 -21.29 -7.34 -6.30
N THR A 383 -22.62 -7.52 -6.43
CA THR A 383 -23.23 -8.52 -7.33
C THR A 383 -24.08 -7.81 -8.39
N SER A 384 -24.67 -8.58 -9.31
CA SER A 384 -25.63 -8.06 -10.28
C SER A 384 -26.85 -7.40 -9.65
N ASP A 385 -27.17 -7.71 -8.39
CA ASP A 385 -28.26 -7.10 -7.63
C ASP A 385 -28.08 -5.59 -7.47
N TYR A 386 -26.84 -5.10 -7.55
CA TYR A 386 -26.52 -3.68 -7.49
C TYR A 386 -27.32 -2.87 -8.51
N TRP A 387 -27.48 -3.35 -9.74
CA TRP A 387 -28.21 -2.62 -10.78
C TRP A 387 -29.70 -2.48 -10.44
N SER A 388 -30.30 -3.54 -9.88
CA SER A 388 -31.67 -3.53 -9.38
C SER A 388 -31.84 -2.57 -8.21
N LEU A 389 -30.85 -2.50 -7.31
CA LEU A 389 -30.86 -1.53 -6.20
C LEU A 389 -30.84 -0.09 -6.72
N VAL A 390 -29.99 0.22 -7.71
CA VAL A 390 -29.93 1.57 -8.32
C VAL A 390 -31.27 1.95 -8.97
N GLU A 391 -31.93 1.00 -9.64
CA GLU A 391 -33.28 1.20 -10.19
C GLU A 391 -34.32 1.49 -9.11
N GLN A 392 -34.16 0.91 -7.92
CA GLN A 392 -35.02 1.08 -6.75
C GLN A 392 -34.70 2.32 -5.90
N GLY A 393 -33.74 3.16 -6.31
CA GLY A 393 -33.42 4.39 -5.58
C GLY A 393 -32.11 4.40 -4.80
N PHE A 394 -31.32 3.32 -4.85
CA PHE A 394 -30.06 3.23 -4.12
C PHE A 394 -29.11 4.39 -4.48
N PRO A 395 -28.63 5.17 -3.49
CA PRO A 395 -28.03 6.49 -3.75
C PRO A 395 -26.52 6.47 -3.99
N LEU A 396 -25.84 5.33 -3.83
CA LEU A 396 -24.38 5.26 -3.79
C LEU A 396 -23.81 4.24 -4.79
N LEU A 397 -22.68 4.56 -5.42
CA LEU A 397 -21.87 3.62 -6.20
C LEU A 397 -20.59 3.29 -5.45
N LYS A 398 -20.37 2.00 -5.14
CA LYS A 398 -19.17 1.59 -4.43
C LYS A 398 -17.95 1.57 -5.35
N ARG A 399 -16.89 2.32 -4.99
CA ARG A 399 -15.63 2.36 -5.75
C ARG A 399 -15.06 0.96 -6.00
N ASN A 400 -15.02 0.13 -4.95
CA ASN A 400 -14.51 -1.25 -5.01
C ASN A 400 -15.29 -2.19 -5.94
N LEU A 401 -16.54 -1.87 -6.31
CA LEU A 401 -17.25 -2.63 -7.35
C LEU A 401 -16.52 -2.52 -8.68
N ILE A 402 -16.09 -1.31 -9.03
CA ILE A 402 -15.43 -1.01 -10.30
C ILE A 402 -13.94 -1.32 -10.26
N THR A 403 -13.25 -1.08 -9.14
CA THR A 403 -11.79 -1.25 -9.06
C THR A 403 -11.36 -2.69 -8.79
N GLU A 404 -11.96 -3.33 -7.79
CA GLU A 404 -11.55 -4.66 -7.31
C GLU A 404 -12.46 -5.77 -7.81
N ASN A 405 -13.74 -5.45 -8.06
CA ASN A 405 -14.78 -6.39 -8.45
C ASN A 405 -14.70 -7.71 -7.65
N PRO A 406 -14.89 -7.65 -6.32
CA PRO A 406 -14.57 -8.77 -5.42
C PRO A 406 -15.42 -10.03 -5.68
N ARG A 407 -16.55 -9.90 -6.39
CA ARG A 407 -17.41 -11.02 -6.80
C ARG A 407 -17.26 -11.39 -8.27
N ARG A 408 -16.32 -10.77 -8.99
CA ARG A 408 -16.02 -11.01 -10.41
C ARG A 408 -17.27 -10.92 -11.28
N MET A 409 -18.06 -9.86 -11.08
CA MET A 409 -19.23 -9.54 -11.89
C MET A 409 -18.82 -9.21 -13.33
N PRO A 410 -19.40 -9.86 -14.34
CA PRO A 410 -19.09 -9.57 -15.73
C PRO A 410 -19.72 -8.26 -16.22
N GLY A 411 -19.17 -7.69 -17.30
CA GLY A 411 -19.77 -6.56 -18.03
C GLY A 411 -19.52 -5.17 -17.44
N LEU A 412 -18.65 -5.09 -16.44
CA LEU A 412 -18.30 -3.82 -15.78
C LEU A 412 -17.61 -2.81 -16.70
N ALA A 413 -17.02 -3.22 -17.82
CA ALA A 413 -16.49 -2.29 -18.83
C ALA A 413 -17.50 -1.20 -19.27
N THR A 414 -18.81 -1.49 -19.16
CA THR A 414 -19.88 -0.55 -19.53
C THR A 414 -20.50 0.19 -18.34
N TRP A 415 -19.90 0.15 -17.16
CA TRP A 415 -20.48 0.69 -15.92
C TRP A 415 -20.96 2.14 -16.05
N LYS A 416 -20.21 3.02 -16.74
CA LYS A 416 -20.61 4.41 -16.99
C LYS A 416 -21.96 4.48 -17.69
N HIS A 417 -22.09 3.71 -18.78
CA HIS A 417 -23.34 3.63 -19.53
C HIS A 417 -24.48 3.08 -18.68
N GLN A 418 -24.23 2.02 -17.91
CA GLN A 418 -25.23 1.43 -17.01
C GLN A 418 -25.73 2.42 -15.95
N ILE A 419 -24.84 3.26 -15.40
CA ILE A 419 -25.19 4.30 -14.44
C ILE A 419 -25.91 5.46 -15.13
N SER A 420 -25.37 6.02 -16.21
CA SER A 420 -25.99 7.17 -16.90
C SER A 420 -27.38 6.85 -17.44
N GLN A 421 -27.67 5.59 -17.80
CA GLN A 421 -29.03 5.18 -18.19
C GLN A 421 -30.01 5.18 -17.01
N ARG A 422 -29.56 4.79 -15.80
CA ARG A 422 -30.40 4.65 -14.60
C ARG A 422 -30.45 5.93 -13.76
N VAL A 423 -29.42 6.75 -13.85
CA VAL A 423 -29.23 8.00 -13.10
C VAL A 423 -28.60 9.04 -14.04
N PRO A 424 -29.38 9.68 -14.93
CA PRO A 424 -28.84 10.64 -15.89
C PRO A 424 -28.14 11.86 -15.27
N SER A 425 -28.46 12.19 -14.02
CA SER A 425 -27.82 13.27 -13.26
C SER A 425 -26.48 12.91 -12.62
N ALA A 426 -26.08 11.63 -12.64
CA ALA A 426 -24.85 11.19 -12.01
C ALA A 426 -23.62 11.74 -12.75
N LYS A 427 -22.65 12.28 -12.00
CA LYS A 427 -21.42 12.88 -12.54
C LYS A 427 -20.36 11.82 -12.83
N VAL A 428 -20.68 10.86 -13.70
CA VAL A 428 -19.85 9.68 -13.98
C VAL A 428 -18.42 9.99 -14.43
N ASP A 429 -18.21 11.13 -15.09
CA ASP A 429 -16.89 11.57 -15.54
C ASP A 429 -15.99 11.96 -14.35
N LEU A 430 -16.55 12.56 -13.28
CA LEU A 430 -15.80 12.83 -12.05
C LEU A 430 -15.38 11.52 -11.37
N TYR A 431 -16.28 10.53 -11.36
CA TYR A 431 -16.00 9.23 -10.77
C TYR A 431 -14.91 8.49 -11.55
N GLU A 432 -14.98 8.50 -12.88
CA GLU A 432 -13.95 7.92 -13.74
C GLU A 432 -12.60 8.62 -13.55
N HIS A 433 -12.59 9.95 -13.50
CA HIS A 433 -11.37 10.72 -13.24
C HIS A 433 -10.71 10.30 -11.92
N ASN A 434 -11.49 10.19 -10.82
CA ASN A 434 -10.96 9.68 -9.57
C ASN A 434 -10.43 8.23 -9.71
N LEU A 435 -11.23 7.32 -10.29
CA LEU A 435 -10.85 5.92 -10.45
C LEU A 435 -9.52 5.76 -11.18
N LEU A 436 -9.34 6.46 -12.30
CA LEU A 436 -8.15 6.37 -13.13
C LEU A 436 -6.90 6.94 -12.45
N ARG A 437 -7.06 7.88 -11.50
CA ARG A 437 -5.96 8.49 -10.76
C ARG A 437 -5.51 7.64 -9.57
N VAL A 438 -6.45 7.15 -8.77
CA VAL A 438 -6.15 6.58 -7.44
C VAL A 438 -6.16 5.06 -7.38
N SER A 439 -6.75 4.39 -8.38
CA SER A 439 -6.87 2.94 -8.38
C SER A 439 -5.62 2.28 -8.96
N ALA A 440 -5.28 1.09 -8.46
CA ALA A 440 -4.30 0.25 -9.12
C ALA A 440 -4.78 -0.10 -10.54
N ASP A 441 -4.05 0.34 -11.56
CA ASP A 441 -4.46 0.19 -12.97
C ASP A 441 -4.66 -1.28 -13.36
N ASP A 442 -3.77 -2.17 -12.92
CA ASP A 442 -3.91 -3.60 -13.19
C ASP A 442 -5.13 -4.23 -12.48
N HIS A 443 -5.55 -3.71 -11.33
CA HIS A 443 -6.78 -4.16 -10.66
C HIS A 443 -8.00 -3.70 -11.46
N LEU A 444 -8.03 -2.42 -11.82
CA LEU A 444 -9.11 -1.82 -12.60
C LEU A 444 -9.28 -2.54 -13.95
N GLN A 445 -8.19 -2.77 -14.69
CA GLN A 445 -8.27 -3.47 -15.97
C GLN A 445 -8.74 -4.93 -15.83
N ARG A 446 -8.28 -5.66 -14.81
CA ARG A 446 -8.79 -7.02 -14.52
C ARG A 446 -10.27 -7.03 -14.14
N SER A 447 -10.70 -6.03 -13.37
CA SER A 447 -12.10 -5.87 -12.99
C SER A 447 -12.99 -5.67 -14.22
N LEU A 448 -12.57 -4.78 -15.13
CA LEU A 448 -13.32 -4.43 -16.34
C LEU A 448 -13.26 -5.51 -17.42
N SER A 449 -12.26 -6.41 -17.40
CA SER A 449 -12.09 -7.47 -18.41
C SER A 449 -12.95 -8.72 -18.18
N VAL A 450 -13.72 -8.79 -17.09
CA VAL A 450 -14.58 -9.95 -16.82
C VAL A 450 -15.79 -9.90 -17.74
N GLU A 451 -15.98 -10.95 -18.54
CA GLU A 451 -17.05 -11.03 -19.54
C GLU A 451 -17.88 -12.30 -19.39
N ALA A 452 -19.16 -12.22 -19.73
CA ALA A 452 -20.02 -13.39 -19.86
C ALA A 452 -19.97 -13.87 -21.32
N ARG A 453 -19.68 -15.16 -21.52
CA ARG A 453 -19.71 -15.80 -22.84
C ARG A 453 -21.14 -16.07 -23.27
N SER A 454 -21.33 -16.33 -24.57
CA SER A 454 -22.65 -16.63 -25.15
C SER A 454 -23.31 -17.89 -24.60
N ASP A 455 -22.53 -18.82 -24.04
CA ASP A 455 -23.00 -20.04 -23.38
C ASP A 455 -23.33 -19.85 -21.88
N GLY A 456 -23.23 -18.61 -21.37
CA GLY A 456 -23.48 -18.28 -19.97
C GLY A 456 -22.29 -18.51 -19.03
N THR A 457 -21.16 -19.03 -19.52
CA THR A 457 -19.95 -19.15 -18.70
C THR A 457 -19.23 -17.80 -18.55
N ILE A 458 -18.56 -17.58 -17.42
CA ILE A 458 -17.82 -16.34 -17.18
C ILE A 458 -16.36 -16.54 -17.59
N ASP A 459 -15.86 -15.66 -18.44
CA ASP A 459 -14.45 -15.53 -18.76
C ASP A 459 -13.78 -14.54 -17.81
N TYR A 460 -12.92 -15.06 -16.93
CA TYR A 460 -12.21 -14.25 -15.96
C TYR A 460 -10.89 -13.66 -16.50
N GLN A 461 -10.45 -14.07 -17.69
CA GLN A 461 -9.17 -13.65 -18.27
C GLN A 461 -7.95 -13.85 -17.34
N ASP A 462 -8.03 -14.83 -16.43
CA ASP A 462 -6.98 -15.12 -15.46
C ASP A 462 -5.69 -15.56 -16.17
N PRO A 463 -4.51 -15.08 -15.73
CA PRO A 463 -3.24 -15.50 -16.31
C PRO A 463 -2.96 -17.00 -16.07
N LEU A 464 -2.21 -17.61 -16.98
CA LEU A 464 -1.72 -18.98 -16.86
C LEU A 464 -0.80 -19.15 -15.66
N SER A 465 -0.82 -20.34 -15.07
CA SER A 465 0.17 -20.74 -14.08
C SER A 465 1.56 -20.87 -14.70
N TRP A 466 2.61 -20.73 -13.89
CA TRP A 466 4.01 -20.79 -14.36
C TRP A 466 4.35 -22.05 -15.18
N PRO A 467 3.92 -23.27 -14.81
CA PRO A 467 4.18 -24.45 -15.63
C PRO A 467 3.48 -24.42 -16.98
N ARG A 468 2.24 -23.91 -17.03
CA ARG A 468 1.47 -23.79 -18.27
C ARG A 468 2.05 -22.73 -19.19
N LEU A 469 2.45 -21.59 -18.64
CA LEU A 469 3.06 -20.53 -19.43
C LEU A 469 4.38 -20.98 -20.07
N ARG A 470 5.25 -21.71 -19.34
CA ARG A 470 6.48 -22.27 -19.92
C ARG A 470 6.20 -23.21 -21.09
N GLN A 471 5.18 -24.04 -20.97
CA GLN A 471 4.76 -24.92 -22.05
C GLN A 471 4.27 -24.13 -23.28
N GLU A 472 3.53 -23.03 -23.07
CA GLU A 472 3.09 -22.17 -24.17
C GLU A 472 4.25 -21.39 -24.80
N ASP A 473 5.21 -20.92 -24.00
CA ASP A 473 6.42 -20.21 -24.42
C ASP A 473 7.27 -21.06 -25.38
N GLU A 474 7.53 -22.32 -25.01
CA GLU A 474 8.30 -23.28 -25.83
C GLU A 474 7.65 -23.56 -27.21
N GLY A 475 6.32 -23.45 -27.30
CA GLY A 475 5.55 -23.71 -28.52
C GLY A 475 5.20 -22.46 -29.33
N THR A 476 5.48 -21.26 -28.83
CA THR A 476 5.04 -20.00 -29.45
C THR A 476 6.20 -19.32 -30.19
N PRO A 477 6.03 -18.93 -31.47
CA PRO A 477 7.05 -18.17 -32.19
C PRO A 477 7.30 -16.80 -31.55
N THR A 478 8.59 -16.43 -31.44
CA THR A 478 9.01 -15.08 -31.05
C THR A 478 9.35 -14.24 -32.28
N TYR A 479 9.17 -12.92 -32.18
CA TYR A 479 9.39 -11.98 -33.28
C TYR A 479 10.43 -10.93 -32.91
N ASP A 480 11.48 -10.78 -33.74
CA ASP A 480 12.56 -9.80 -33.50
C ASP A 480 12.09 -8.35 -33.41
N HIS A 481 11.03 -8.03 -34.16
CA HIS A 481 10.41 -6.71 -34.18
C HIS A 481 9.39 -6.48 -33.05
N TRP A 482 9.18 -7.45 -32.14
CA TRP A 482 8.33 -7.28 -30.96
C TRP A 482 9.18 -6.97 -29.73
N TRP A 483 9.05 -5.75 -29.23
CA TRP A 483 9.86 -5.16 -28.19
C TRP A 483 9.01 -4.92 -26.95
N ALA A 484 9.26 -5.66 -25.89
CA ALA A 484 8.55 -5.55 -24.62
C ALA A 484 9.26 -4.61 -23.64
N PHE A 485 8.49 -3.72 -23.05
CA PHE A 485 8.87 -2.74 -22.05
C PHE A 485 8.08 -2.98 -20.76
N PRO A 486 8.44 -4.00 -19.95
CA PRO A 486 7.90 -4.13 -18.61
C PRO A 486 8.28 -2.94 -17.75
N VAL A 487 7.26 -2.33 -17.12
CA VAL A 487 7.46 -1.26 -16.16
C VAL A 487 8.35 -1.71 -14.99
N CYS A 488 8.86 -0.76 -14.23
CA CYS A 488 9.65 -1.04 -13.03
C CYS A 488 8.87 -1.95 -12.05
N ALA A 489 9.58 -2.88 -11.39
CA ALA A 489 8.97 -3.80 -10.43
C ALA A 489 8.66 -3.18 -9.07
N TYR A 490 9.19 -1.99 -8.81
CA TYR A 490 9.05 -1.32 -7.52
C TYR A 490 8.15 -0.08 -7.61
N ASP A 491 8.40 0.81 -8.58
CA ASP A 491 7.58 2.02 -8.76
C ASP A 491 6.42 1.87 -9.75
N HIS A 492 6.40 0.78 -10.53
CA HIS A 492 5.36 0.46 -11.52
C HIS A 492 5.23 1.47 -12.67
N THR A 493 6.20 2.38 -12.85
CA THR A 493 6.25 3.35 -13.95
C THR A 493 7.17 2.89 -15.08
N LEU A 494 7.01 3.50 -16.26
CA LEU A 494 7.97 3.44 -17.35
C LEU A 494 8.76 4.76 -17.38
N GLY A 495 9.86 4.83 -16.63
CA GLY A 495 10.72 6.02 -16.52
C GLY A 495 12.16 5.74 -16.97
N GLY A 496 13.08 6.68 -16.78
CA GLY A 496 14.52 6.46 -16.94
C GLY A 496 14.96 5.84 -18.29
N ASN A 497 15.81 4.80 -18.23
CA ASN A 497 16.46 4.25 -19.43
C ASN A 497 15.45 3.56 -20.36
N GLU A 498 14.51 2.80 -19.78
CA GLU A 498 13.44 2.13 -20.49
C GLU A 498 12.53 3.12 -21.23
N ARG A 499 12.19 4.26 -20.61
CA ARG A 499 11.42 5.31 -21.27
C ARG A 499 12.19 5.95 -22.43
N ALA A 500 13.47 6.26 -22.24
CA ALA A 500 14.28 6.85 -23.30
C ALA A 500 14.45 5.93 -24.52
N VAL A 501 14.64 4.62 -24.31
CA VAL A 501 14.68 3.64 -25.41
C VAL A 501 13.33 3.57 -26.11
N PHE A 502 12.22 3.53 -25.36
CA PHE A 502 10.87 3.56 -25.94
C PHE A 502 10.64 4.81 -26.79
N GLU A 503 10.96 6.00 -26.27
CA GLU A 503 10.77 7.27 -26.99
C GLU A 503 11.56 7.33 -28.30
N TYR A 504 12.77 6.77 -28.31
CA TYR A 504 13.57 6.72 -29.53
C TYR A 504 12.91 5.88 -30.65
N VAL A 505 12.21 4.80 -30.29
CA VAL A 505 11.52 3.92 -31.25
C VAL A 505 10.01 4.17 -31.33
N ARG A 506 9.48 5.18 -30.62
CA ARG A 506 8.05 5.42 -30.41
C ARG A 506 7.27 5.45 -31.71
N ASP A 507 7.81 6.11 -32.72
CA ASP A 507 7.16 6.32 -34.02
C ASP A 507 7.78 5.45 -35.13
N ASP A 508 8.56 4.41 -34.80
CA ASP A 508 9.04 3.42 -35.77
C ASP A 508 7.93 2.37 -36.03
N PRO A 509 7.24 2.36 -37.20
CA PRO A 509 6.17 1.42 -37.50
C PRO A 509 6.66 -0.03 -37.65
N SER A 510 7.96 -0.21 -37.94
CA SER A 510 8.54 -1.55 -38.14
C SER A 510 8.66 -2.32 -36.83
N ILE A 511 8.59 -1.65 -35.68
CA ILE A 511 8.70 -2.24 -34.35
C ILE A 511 7.33 -2.22 -33.68
N LYS A 512 6.89 -3.37 -33.16
CA LYS A 512 5.77 -3.46 -32.23
C LYS A 512 6.27 -3.26 -30.81
N LYS A 513 5.75 -2.24 -30.12
CA LYS A 513 6.14 -1.90 -28.75
C LYS A 513 5.05 -2.40 -27.80
N VAL A 514 5.42 -3.29 -26.89
CA VAL A 514 4.51 -3.86 -25.89
C VAL A 514 4.88 -3.30 -24.52
N ILE A 515 4.09 -2.38 -24.00
CA ILE A 515 4.27 -1.86 -22.63
C ILE A 515 3.50 -2.78 -21.68
N LEU A 516 4.21 -3.40 -20.74
CA LEU A 516 3.63 -4.32 -19.75
C LEU A 516 3.47 -3.59 -18.42
N THR A 517 2.25 -3.17 -18.10
CA THR A 517 1.95 -2.34 -16.91
C THR A 517 1.76 -3.17 -15.63
N ARG A 518 1.79 -2.49 -14.49
CA ARG A 518 1.43 -3.02 -13.16
C ARG A 518 0.38 -2.08 -12.56
N SER A 519 0.52 -1.70 -11.29
CA SER A 519 -0.51 -0.92 -10.58
C SER A 519 -0.53 0.56 -10.90
N ARG A 520 0.47 1.11 -11.60
CA ARG A 520 0.40 2.49 -12.10
C ARG A 520 0.03 2.48 -13.57
N ARG A 521 -0.84 3.41 -13.93
CA ARG A 521 -1.26 3.65 -15.30
C ARG A 521 -0.10 4.26 -16.10
N VAL A 522 0.02 3.85 -17.36
CA VAL A 522 1.02 4.35 -18.31
C VAL A 522 0.32 4.64 -19.62
N ASP A 523 0.10 5.93 -19.90
CA ASP A 523 -0.60 6.41 -21.09
C ASP A 523 0.42 6.97 -22.11
N LEU A 524 1.05 6.08 -22.88
CA LEU A 524 2.03 6.47 -23.90
C LEU A 524 1.49 6.20 -25.31
N ALA A 525 1.54 7.23 -26.15
CA ALA A 525 1.19 7.14 -27.57
C ALA A 525 2.40 6.71 -28.42
N GLY A 526 2.12 6.26 -29.65
CA GLY A 526 3.12 5.93 -30.65
C GLY A 526 2.56 4.99 -31.73
N GLU A 527 3.33 4.74 -32.77
CA GLU A 527 2.94 3.80 -33.83
C GLU A 527 3.14 2.35 -33.36
N ASN A 528 2.17 1.46 -33.61
CA ASN A 528 2.27 0.03 -33.25
C ASN A 528 2.61 -0.22 -31.75
N VAL A 529 2.04 0.61 -30.86
CA VAL A 529 2.15 0.49 -29.41
C VAL A 529 0.95 -0.28 -28.86
N VAL A 530 1.20 -1.24 -27.97
CA VAL A 530 0.19 -1.97 -27.21
C VAL A 530 0.52 -1.84 -25.73
N VAL A 531 -0.46 -1.45 -24.93
CA VAL A 531 -0.35 -1.34 -23.47
C VAL A 531 -1.26 -2.38 -22.84
N VAL A 532 -0.69 -3.30 -22.05
CA VAL A 532 -1.44 -4.39 -21.40
C VAL A 532 -0.88 -4.70 -20.01
N PRO A 533 -1.71 -5.13 -19.03
CA PRO A 533 -1.22 -5.49 -17.70
C PRO A 533 -0.34 -6.73 -17.76
N LEU A 534 0.82 -6.67 -17.11
CA LEU A 534 1.73 -7.81 -17.00
C LEU A 534 1.04 -9.03 -16.37
N MET A 535 0.18 -8.80 -15.38
CA MET A 535 -0.55 -9.84 -14.64
C MET A 535 -1.90 -10.19 -15.29
N SER A 536 -1.93 -10.32 -16.62
CA SER A 536 -3.12 -10.70 -17.40
C SER A 536 -2.79 -11.75 -18.45
N ARG A 537 -3.82 -12.44 -18.96
CA ARG A 537 -3.66 -13.36 -20.11
C ARG A 537 -3.10 -12.65 -21.34
N ALA A 538 -3.62 -11.46 -21.66
CA ALA A 538 -3.12 -10.65 -22.78
C ALA A 538 -1.65 -10.24 -22.60
N GLY A 539 -1.24 -9.87 -21.38
CA GLY A 539 0.16 -9.55 -21.06
C GLY A 539 1.09 -10.74 -21.29
N GLN A 540 0.69 -11.93 -20.83
CA GLN A 540 1.44 -13.17 -21.09
C GLN A 540 1.58 -13.47 -22.58
N GLU A 541 0.50 -13.35 -23.35
CA GLU A 541 0.48 -13.63 -24.79
C GLU A 541 1.39 -12.70 -25.60
N HIS A 542 1.51 -11.44 -25.19
CA HIS A 542 2.44 -10.50 -25.80
C HIS A 542 3.89 -10.74 -25.34
N LEU A 543 4.09 -11.08 -24.07
CA LEU A 543 5.43 -11.36 -23.53
C LEU A 543 6.08 -12.57 -24.22
N ILE A 544 5.37 -13.70 -24.34
CA ILE A 544 5.90 -14.92 -24.99
C ILE A 544 6.16 -14.76 -26.50
N ARG A 545 5.66 -13.69 -27.13
CA ARG A 545 5.94 -13.37 -28.55
C ARG A 545 7.05 -12.34 -28.73
N SER A 546 7.42 -11.63 -27.67
CA SER A 546 8.37 -10.52 -27.71
C SER A 546 9.80 -11.02 -27.63
N ARG A 547 10.57 -10.93 -28.71
CA ARG A 547 11.95 -11.41 -28.71
C ARG A 547 12.90 -10.46 -28.00
N GLN A 548 12.66 -9.14 -28.02
CA GLN A 548 13.46 -8.17 -27.28
C GLN A 548 12.69 -7.73 -26.03
N ILE A 549 13.28 -7.89 -24.84
CA ILE A 549 12.64 -7.53 -23.56
C ILE A 549 13.57 -6.61 -22.78
N PHE A 550 13.15 -5.36 -22.58
CA PHE A 550 13.93 -4.32 -21.89
C PHE A 550 13.63 -4.32 -20.40
N VAL A 551 14.62 -4.60 -19.55
CA VAL A 551 14.43 -4.75 -18.10
C VAL A 551 15.32 -3.80 -17.31
N LYS A 552 14.85 -3.33 -16.15
CA LYS A 552 15.56 -2.36 -15.29
C LYS A 552 16.41 -3.00 -14.18
N HIS A 553 15.97 -4.14 -13.65
CA HIS A 553 16.61 -4.84 -12.53
C HIS A 553 17.02 -6.27 -12.92
N GLY A 554 16.27 -6.89 -13.82
CA GLY A 554 16.63 -8.15 -14.45
C GLY A 554 15.41 -8.96 -14.91
N PRO A 555 15.64 -10.09 -15.60
CA PRO A 555 14.59 -10.88 -16.23
C PRO A 555 13.47 -11.29 -15.28
N GLN A 556 13.80 -11.86 -14.11
CA GLN A 556 12.78 -12.39 -13.19
C GLN A 556 12.04 -11.28 -12.43
N ILE A 557 12.71 -10.17 -12.16
CA ILE A 557 12.16 -9.05 -11.38
C ILE A 557 11.18 -8.24 -12.24
N ASN A 558 11.61 -7.80 -13.43
CA ASN A 558 10.75 -7.00 -14.31
C ASN A 558 9.76 -7.87 -15.08
N GLY A 559 10.19 -9.01 -15.62
CA GLY A 559 9.35 -9.89 -16.42
C GLY A 559 8.29 -10.66 -15.63
N HIS A 560 8.54 -10.94 -14.34
CA HIS A 560 7.72 -11.76 -13.41
C HIS A 560 7.50 -13.22 -13.84
N TRP A 561 7.11 -13.42 -15.10
CA TRP A 561 6.80 -14.69 -15.72
C TRP A 561 8.05 -15.40 -16.26
N PRO A 562 8.15 -16.73 -16.12
CA PRO A 562 9.34 -17.48 -16.53
C PRO A 562 9.33 -17.81 -18.03
N VAL A 563 9.68 -16.84 -18.89
CA VAL A 563 9.95 -17.08 -20.32
C VAL A 563 11.42 -17.42 -20.56
N SER A 564 11.72 -18.16 -21.62
CA SER A 564 13.03 -18.77 -21.86
C SER A 564 14.09 -17.76 -22.36
N PRO A 565 15.25 -17.62 -21.71
CA PRO A 565 16.33 -16.76 -22.22
C PRO A 565 16.99 -17.31 -23.51
N LEU A 566 16.59 -18.49 -23.98
CA LEU A 566 17.06 -19.05 -25.26
C LEU A 566 16.29 -18.50 -26.47
N THR A 567 15.04 -18.09 -26.27
CA THR A 567 14.15 -17.56 -27.32
C THR A 567 13.92 -16.05 -27.18
N HIS A 568 14.24 -15.49 -26.00
CA HIS A 568 14.06 -14.09 -25.65
C HIS A 568 15.40 -13.44 -25.26
N ASN A 569 15.69 -12.27 -25.84
CA ASN A 569 16.80 -11.41 -25.47
C ASN A 569 16.37 -10.44 -24.36
N PHE A 570 16.81 -10.71 -23.13
CA PHE A 570 16.67 -9.74 -22.05
C PHE A 570 17.80 -8.71 -22.10
N ILE A 571 17.45 -7.46 -22.41
CA ILE A 571 18.39 -6.32 -22.44
C ILE A 571 18.22 -5.55 -21.14
N ASN A 572 19.18 -5.69 -20.23
CA ASN A 572 19.13 -5.04 -18.93
C ASN A 572 19.65 -3.60 -19.05
N LEU A 573 18.74 -2.65 -18.98
CA LEU A 573 19.01 -1.22 -19.07
C LEU A 573 19.51 -0.63 -17.75
N TRP A 574 19.43 -1.39 -16.66
CA TRP A 574 19.83 -0.96 -15.33
C TRP A 574 19.22 0.40 -14.91
N HIS A 575 19.70 0.97 -13.80
CA HIS A 575 19.11 2.18 -13.22
C HIS A 575 20.15 3.16 -12.64
N GLY A 576 21.42 3.01 -13.04
CA GLY A 576 22.44 4.02 -12.81
C GLY A 576 23.84 3.49 -12.62
N ILE A 577 24.77 4.43 -12.47
CA ILE A 577 26.21 4.15 -12.36
C ILE A 577 26.53 3.84 -10.89
N PRO A 578 26.97 2.61 -10.57
CA PRO A 578 27.06 2.15 -9.19
C PRO A 578 28.29 2.72 -8.48
N LEU A 579 28.10 3.54 -7.45
CA LEU A 579 29.18 3.86 -6.49
C LEU A 579 29.35 2.73 -5.44
N LYS A 580 28.24 2.10 -5.08
CA LYS A 580 28.13 1.01 -4.10
C LYS A 580 28.38 -0.33 -4.80
N ARG A 581 29.06 -1.28 -4.13
CA ARG A 581 29.12 -2.65 -4.65
C ARG A 581 27.76 -3.32 -4.53
N PHE A 582 27.42 -4.15 -5.50
CA PHE A 582 26.15 -4.86 -5.56
C PHE A 582 26.31 -6.15 -6.36
N GLY A 583 25.25 -6.97 -6.40
CA GLY A 583 25.28 -8.26 -7.09
C GLY A 583 26.42 -9.12 -6.57
N SER A 584 27.12 -9.80 -7.49
CA SER A 584 28.23 -10.70 -7.16
C SER A 584 29.47 -9.98 -6.58
N ALA A 585 29.55 -8.65 -6.68
CA ALA A 585 30.66 -7.87 -6.16
C ALA A 585 30.46 -7.39 -4.71
N SER A 586 29.25 -7.53 -4.15
CA SER A 586 28.96 -7.09 -2.78
C SER A 586 29.68 -7.96 -1.75
N THR A 587 30.19 -7.33 -0.70
CA THR A 587 30.90 -8.01 0.41
C THR A 587 29.96 -8.75 1.37
N ALA A 588 28.65 -8.51 1.27
CA ALA A 588 27.63 -9.05 2.18
C ALA A 588 26.80 -10.20 1.58
N VAL A 589 27.25 -10.82 0.48
CA VAL A 589 26.46 -11.81 -0.26
C VAL A 589 26.55 -13.20 0.40
N THR A 590 25.39 -13.76 0.74
CA THR A 590 25.27 -15.17 1.14
C THR A 590 25.27 -16.09 -0.07
N ARG A 591 25.61 -17.37 0.10
CA ARG A 591 25.60 -18.37 -0.99
C ARG A 591 24.26 -18.51 -1.72
N ASP A 592 23.15 -18.27 -1.03
CA ASP A 592 21.81 -18.37 -1.62
C ASP A 592 21.45 -17.12 -2.45
N LEU A 593 21.87 -15.95 -1.99
CA LEU A 593 21.78 -14.71 -2.76
C LEU A 593 22.66 -14.79 -4.02
N GLU A 594 23.88 -15.32 -3.90
CA GLU A 594 24.78 -15.54 -5.03
C GLU A 594 24.13 -16.41 -6.12
N ARG A 595 23.53 -17.55 -5.76
CA ARG A 595 22.79 -18.42 -6.71
C ARG A 595 21.63 -17.69 -7.37
N THR A 596 20.95 -16.83 -6.64
CA THR A 596 19.82 -16.04 -7.16
C THR A 596 20.32 -14.99 -8.17
N PHE A 597 21.40 -14.28 -7.87
CA PHE A 597 22.04 -13.34 -8.78
C PHE A 597 22.55 -14.03 -10.05
N LEU A 598 23.26 -15.14 -9.91
CA LEU A 598 23.74 -15.93 -11.06
C LEU A 598 22.61 -16.33 -12.00
N ARG A 599 21.49 -16.83 -11.46
CA ARG A 599 20.33 -17.23 -12.26
C ARG A 599 19.67 -16.04 -12.95
N ASN A 600 19.52 -14.91 -12.26
CA ASN A 600 18.89 -13.72 -12.82
C ASN A 600 19.78 -13.04 -13.87
N ASN A 601 21.07 -12.86 -13.57
CA ASN A 601 22.06 -12.25 -14.46
C ASN A 601 22.34 -13.13 -15.68
N GLY A 602 22.50 -14.45 -15.49
CA GLY A 602 22.75 -15.39 -16.57
C GLY A 602 21.59 -15.55 -17.56
N GLY A 603 20.40 -15.02 -17.24
CA GLY A 603 19.28 -14.91 -18.18
C GLY A 603 19.31 -13.65 -19.05
N SER A 604 20.23 -12.71 -18.78
CA SER A 604 20.35 -11.46 -19.55
C SER A 604 21.21 -11.68 -20.79
N ARG A 605 20.79 -11.14 -21.93
CA ARG A 605 21.58 -11.14 -23.17
C ARG A 605 22.68 -10.08 -23.16
N ALA A 606 22.41 -8.95 -22.51
CA ALA A 606 23.33 -7.84 -22.32
C ALA A 606 22.90 -6.94 -21.16
N VAL A 607 23.84 -6.15 -20.65
CA VAL A 607 23.59 -5.05 -19.70
C VAL A 607 24.23 -3.78 -20.26
N ILE A 608 23.63 -2.61 -20.10
CA ILE A 608 24.26 -1.35 -20.53
C ILE A 608 25.18 -0.75 -19.45
N ALA A 609 26.16 0.03 -19.88
CA ALA A 609 27.07 0.79 -19.03
C ALA A 609 27.37 2.16 -19.65
N SER A 610 27.80 3.09 -18.81
CA SER A 610 28.00 4.50 -19.17
C SER A 610 29.42 4.85 -19.64
N SER A 611 30.41 4.09 -19.18
CA SER A 611 31.81 4.26 -19.55
C SER A 611 32.57 2.94 -19.48
N ARG A 612 33.82 2.94 -19.94
CA ARG A 612 34.75 1.81 -19.73
C ARG A 612 34.98 1.49 -18.25
N MET A 613 35.00 2.50 -17.38
CA MET A 613 35.15 2.28 -15.93
C MET A 613 33.90 1.63 -15.36
N ASP A 614 32.73 2.10 -15.76
CA ASP A 614 31.44 1.52 -15.37
C ASP A 614 31.32 0.07 -15.88
N GLN A 615 31.73 -0.21 -17.13
CA GLN A 615 31.75 -1.58 -17.67
C GLN A 615 32.53 -2.56 -16.80
N LEU A 616 33.68 -2.15 -16.24
CA LEU A 616 34.47 -3.00 -15.34
C LEU A 616 33.70 -3.30 -14.05
N ALA A 617 33.11 -2.28 -13.42
CA ALA A 617 32.31 -2.46 -12.21
C ALA A 617 31.09 -3.35 -12.48
N MET A 618 30.36 -3.07 -13.57
CA MET A 618 29.18 -3.82 -13.99
C MET A 618 29.52 -5.28 -14.32
N THR A 619 30.64 -5.56 -14.99
CA THR A 619 31.10 -6.93 -15.27
C THR A 619 31.32 -7.72 -13.98
N SER A 620 31.88 -7.09 -12.95
CA SER A 620 32.09 -7.73 -11.65
C SER A 620 30.77 -8.01 -10.91
N ALA A 621 29.81 -7.09 -10.98
CA ALA A 621 28.52 -7.21 -10.30
C ALA A 621 27.53 -8.14 -11.02
N PHE A 622 27.58 -8.18 -12.35
CA PHE A 622 26.69 -8.95 -13.23
C PHE A 622 27.23 -10.30 -13.69
N TRP A 623 28.27 -10.82 -13.04
CA TRP A 623 28.72 -12.19 -13.23
C TRP A 623 27.50 -13.16 -13.26
N PRO A 624 27.37 -14.03 -14.28
CA PRO A 624 28.41 -14.51 -15.20
C PRO A 624 28.59 -13.74 -16.52
N LEU A 625 27.98 -12.57 -16.70
CA LEU A 625 28.16 -11.80 -17.94
C LEU A 625 29.62 -11.36 -18.11
N SER A 626 30.10 -11.44 -19.34
CA SER A 626 31.44 -11.02 -19.75
C SER A 626 31.48 -9.54 -20.12
N TYR A 627 32.69 -8.98 -20.17
CA TYR A 627 32.92 -7.57 -20.53
C TYR A 627 32.29 -7.16 -21.89
N THR A 628 32.19 -8.07 -22.87
CA THR A 628 31.60 -7.80 -24.18
C THR A 628 30.07 -7.81 -24.18
N GLU A 629 29.46 -8.45 -23.17
CA GLU A 629 28.02 -8.45 -22.92
C GLU A 629 27.57 -7.23 -22.11
N ILE A 630 28.52 -6.48 -21.55
CA ILE A 630 28.26 -5.16 -20.97
C ILE A 630 28.49 -4.09 -22.04
N TRP A 631 27.43 -3.47 -22.56
CA TRP A 631 27.52 -2.52 -23.66
C TRP A 631 27.79 -1.11 -23.17
N ASN A 632 28.93 -0.54 -23.53
CA ASN A 632 29.19 0.88 -23.34
C ASN A 632 28.39 1.69 -24.35
N THR A 633 27.25 2.20 -23.90
CA THR A 633 26.30 2.94 -24.72
C THR A 633 25.87 4.22 -24.01
N GLY A 634 26.59 4.68 -22.99
CA GLY A 634 26.01 5.64 -22.06
C GLY A 634 24.74 5.06 -21.40
N LEU A 635 23.99 5.90 -20.69
CA LEU A 635 22.66 5.56 -20.18
C LEU A 635 21.60 6.34 -20.97
N PRO A 636 20.63 5.68 -21.65
CA PRO A 636 19.59 6.35 -22.41
C PRO A 636 18.85 7.47 -21.66
N ARG A 637 18.62 7.33 -20.35
CA ARG A 637 17.97 8.37 -19.55
C ARG A 637 18.75 9.70 -19.53
N ASN A 638 20.06 9.64 -19.68
CA ASN A 638 20.91 10.82 -19.71
C ASN A 638 20.64 11.68 -20.94
N ASP A 639 20.06 11.11 -22.01
CA ASP A 639 19.61 11.87 -23.18
C ASP A 639 18.56 12.92 -22.79
N PHE A 640 17.67 12.61 -21.82
CA PHE A 640 16.70 13.60 -21.32
C PHE A 640 17.34 14.73 -20.52
N VAL A 641 18.52 14.50 -19.93
CA VAL A 641 19.26 15.54 -19.19
C VAL A 641 19.99 16.47 -20.15
N THR A 642 20.57 15.94 -21.23
CA THR A 642 21.46 16.68 -22.13
C THR A 642 20.80 17.18 -23.40
N CYS A 643 19.62 16.70 -23.77
CA CYS A 643 18.91 17.17 -24.96
C CYS A 643 18.34 18.59 -24.80
N ASP A 644 18.05 19.21 -25.93
CA ASP A 644 17.27 20.44 -25.99
C ASP A 644 15.84 20.22 -25.47
N ALA A 645 15.26 21.25 -24.84
CA ALA A 645 13.97 21.13 -24.17
C ALA A 645 12.82 20.75 -25.12
N ASP A 646 12.89 21.12 -26.40
CA ASP A 646 11.90 20.76 -27.41
C ASP A 646 11.90 19.26 -27.76
N ARG A 647 13.03 18.58 -27.59
CA ARG A 647 13.18 17.14 -27.81
C ARG A 647 12.66 16.26 -26.67
N LEU A 648 12.35 16.84 -25.52
CA LEU A 648 11.74 16.10 -24.42
C LEU A 648 10.33 15.60 -24.79
N PRO A 649 9.91 14.43 -24.28
CA PRO A 649 8.51 14.01 -24.34
C PRO A 649 7.55 15.07 -23.77
N PRO A 650 6.33 15.23 -24.32
CA PRO A 650 5.40 16.28 -23.90
C PRO A 650 5.10 16.30 -22.39
N ASP A 651 4.91 15.12 -21.79
CA ASP A 651 4.66 14.93 -20.35
C ASP A 651 5.85 15.36 -19.49
N LEU A 652 7.08 15.07 -19.94
CA LEU A 652 8.30 15.52 -19.27
C LEU A 652 8.51 17.03 -19.39
N ARG A 653 8.15 17.64 -20.54
CA ARG A 653 8.19 19.10 -20.71
C ARG A 653 7.19 19.81 -19.81
N GLU A 654 5.97 19.29 -19.70
CA GLU A 654 4.95 19.83 -18.80
C GLU A 654 5.42 19.74 -17.33
N THR A 655 6.00 18.60 -16.96
CA THR A 655 6.58 18.40 -15.63
C THR A 655 7.73 19.39 -15.36
N GLU A 656 8.60 19.63 -16.34
CA GLU A 656 9.67 20.61 -16.26
C GLU A 656 9.12 22.03 -16.05
N GLN A 657 8.12 22.42 -16.84
CA GLN A 657 7.48 23.74 -16.75
C GLN A 657 6.78 23.95 -15.41
N ARG A 658 6.05 22.94 -14.92
CA ARG A 658 5.41 22.98 -13.61
C ARG A 658 6.43 23.17 -12.49
N LEU A 659 7.51 22.39 -12.49
CA LEU A 659 8.57 22.52 -11.49
C LEU A 659 9.23 23.90 -11.56
N ARG A 660 9.51 24.41 -12.76
CA ARG A 660 10.04 25.79 -12.92
C ARG A 660 9.07 26.83 -12.35
N GLY A 661 7.77 26.65 -12.53
CA GLY A 661 6.74 27.51 -11.94
C GLY A 661 6.72 27.44 -10.41
N GLU A 662 6.83 26.24 -9.82
CA GLU A 662 6.92 26.05 -8.37
C GLU A 662 8.19 26.67 -7.79
N VAL A 663 9.32 26.55 -8.49
CA VAL A 663 10.60 27.15 -8.09
C VAL A 663 10.58 28.68 -8.19
N GLY A 664 9.99 29.23 -9.24
CA GLY A 664 9.96 30.68 -9.50
C GLY A 664 11.35 31.24 -9.79
N ASP A 665 11.65 32.42 -9.26
CA ASP A 665 12.97 33.09 -9.43
C ASP A 665 14.07 32.52 -8.53
N ARG A 666 13.77 31.47 -7.74
CA ARG A 666 14.70 30.87 -6.78
C ARG A 666 15.63 29.84 -7.43
N ARG A 667 16.74 29.54 -6.78
CA ARG A 667 17.64 28.44 -7.13
C ARG A 667 17.23 27.16 -6.42
N LEU A 668 16.74 26.17 -7.18
CA LEU A 668 16.41 24.86 -6.62
C LEU A 668 17.69 24.09 -6.23
N VAL A 669 17.86 23.77 -4.95
CA VAL A 669 18.85 22.79 -4.49
C VAL A 669 18.14 21.52 -4.08
N MET A 670 18.49 20.40 -4.69
CA MET A 670 17.86 19.13 -4.36
C MET A 670 18.58 18.43 -3.21
N PHE A 671 17.82 17.78 -2.33
CA PHE A 671 18.34 16.90 -1.28
C PHE A 671 17.80 15.47 -1.51
N LEU A 672 18.69 14.56 -1.96
CA LEU A 672 18.38 13.19 -2.38
C LEU A 672 19.15 12.15 -1.53
N PRO A 673 18.82 11.95 -0.25
CA PRO A 673 19.51 10.99 0.61
C PRO A 673 19.24 9.53 0.19
N THR A 674 20.17 8.62 0.47
CA THR A 674 19.92 7.18 0.27
C THR A 674 19.19 6.54 1.46
N PHE A 675 18.47 5.46 1.17
CA PHE A 675 17.80 4.65 2.19
C PHE A 675 18.80 4.02 3.17
N LYS A 676 18.41 3.97 4.45
CA LYS A 676 19.22 3.38 5.53
C LYS A 676 18.48 2.16 6.12
N ASP A 677 19.15 1.01 6.19
CA ASP A 677 18.52 -0.25 6.63
C ASP A 677 17.98 -0.18 8.08
N ALA A 678 18.62 0.60 8.96
CA ALA A 678 18.19 0.82 10.35
C ALA A 678 17.16 1.97 10.53
N GLN A 679 16.58 2.49 9.44
CA GLN A 679 15.48 3.48 9.43
C GLN A 679 15.76 4.71 10.34
N ALA A 680 14.79 5.10 11.18
CA ALA A 680 14.74 6.36 11.94
C ALA A 680 15.91 6.61 12.91
N GLU A 681 16.66 5.57 13.28
CA GLU A 681 17.86 5.71 14.13
C GLU A 681 19.15 5.95 13.32
N ALA A 682 19.13 5.67 12.01
CA ALA A 682 20.28 5.82 11.12
C ALA A 682 20.25 7.10 10.28
N TYR A 683 19.11 7.79 10.19
CA TYR A 683 19.02 9.07 9.50
C TYR A 683 19.64 10.21 10.30
N TYR A 684 20.27 11.16 9.60
CA TYR A 684 20.76 12.38 10.22
C TYR A 684 19.59 13.18 10.78
N ARG A 685 19.76 13.69 12.00
CA ARG A 685 18.75 14.52 12.69
C ARG A 685 19.24 15.95 12.68
N PHE A 686 18.59 16.80 11.90
CA PHE A 686 18.86 18.23 11.89
C PHE A 686 18.45 18.83 13.23
N THR A 687 19.36 19.58 13.85
CA THR A 687 19.04 20.39 15.03
C THR A 687 18.33 21.67 14.61
N ASP A 688 17.67 22.34 15.55
CA ASP A 688 17.04 23.65 15.29
C ASP A 688 18.08 24.67 14.75
N ALA A 689 19.32 24.61 15.25
CA ALA A 689 20.42 25.45 14.77
C ALA A 689 20.83 25.12 13.32
N ASP A 690 20.78 23.84 12.91
CA ASP A 690 21.06 23.44 11.54
C ASP A 690 19.96 23.94 10.59
N LEU A 691 18.70 23.83 11.01
CA LEU A 691 17.54 24.32 10.27
C LEU A 691 17.58 25.85 10.12
N GLU A 692 17.93 26.59 11.18
CA GLU A 692 18.12 28.04 11.13
C GLU A 692 19.24 28.44 10.15
N ARG A 693 20.39 27.74 10.18
CA ARG A 693 21.50 27.98 9.24
C ARG A 693 21.12 27.68 7.79
N LEU A 694 20.36 26.61 7.53
CA LEU A 694 19.85 26.31 6.19
C LEU A 694 18.85 27.38 5.72
N ALA A 695 17.93 27.82 6.58
CA ALA A 695 16.96 28.86 6.26
C ALA A 695 17.67 30.17 5.86
N ASP A 696 18.59 30.62 6.70
CA ASP A 696 19.38 31.84 6.48
C ASP A 696 20.24 31.74 5.21
N TRP A 697 20.86 30.58 4.95
CA TRP A 697 21.58 30.34 3.70
C TRP A 697 20.66 30.41 2.47
N MET A 698 19.48 29.78 2.53
CA MET A 698 18.51 29.83 1.43
C MET A 698 18.05 31.25 1.13
N ASP A 699 17.73 32.03 2.17
CA ASP A 699 17.33 33.43 2.03
C ASP A 699 18.43 34.28 1.40
N ARG A 700 19.68 34.15 1.89
CA ARG A 700 20.84 34.88 1.34
C ARG A 700 21.10 34.58 -0.14
N HIS A 701 20.84 33.35 -0.58
CA HIS A 701 21.20 32.89 -1.92
C HIS A 701 20.02 32.82 -2.88
N GLY A 702 18.83 33.22 -2.42
CA GLY A 702 17.57 33.10 -3.16
C GLY A 702 17.31 31.65 -3.56
N ALA A 703 17.55 30.69 -2.66
CA ALA A 703 17.44 29.27 -2.93
C ALA A 703 16.14 28.67 -2.35
N VAL A 704 15.80 27.48 -2.82
CA VAL A 704 14.74 26.64 -2.24
C VAL A 704 15.22 25.20 -2.22
N LEU A 705 15.02 24.51 -1.10
CA LEU A 705 15.33 23.09 -0.99
C LEU A 705 14.21 22.26 -1.61
N GLY A 706 14.56 21.22 -2.37
CA GLY A 706 13.62 20.22 -2.85
C GLY A 706 14.00 18.85 -2.32
N VAL A 707 13.11 18.19 -1.58
CA VAL A 707 13.41 16.94 -0.89
C VAL A 707 12.86 15.76 -1.68
N ARG A 708 13.73 14.78 -2.00
CA ARG A 708 13.33 13.51 -2.60
C ARG A 708 13.91 12.35 -1.81
N GLU A 709 13.06 11.73 -1.01
CA GLU A 709 13.41 10.51 -0.31
C GLU A 709 13.46 9.30 -1.24
N HIS A 710 14.19 8.28 -0.80
CA HIS A 710 14.24 7.01 -1.49
C HIS A 710 12.86 6.33 -1.43
N MET A 711 12.44 5.68 -2.52
CA MET A 711 11.08 5.07 -2.61
C MET A 711 10.81 3.93 -1.62
N ALA A 712 11.84 3.44 -0.93
CA ALA A 712 11.72 2.44 0.12
C ALA A 712 11.52 3.07 1.52
N ASP A 713 11.74 4.38 1.66
CA ASP A 713 11.45 5.11 2.88
C ASP A 713 9.93 5.38 2.94
N GLN A 714 9.29 4.86 3.98
CA GLN A 714 7.85 5.04 4.23
C GLN A 714 7.62 6.04 5.38
N ALA A 715 8.69 6.44 6.09
CA ALA A 715 8.60 7.25 7.29
C ALA A 715 8.61 8.76 7.00
N GLY A 716 9.05 9.21 5.82
CA GLY A 716 9.06 10.63 5.50
C GLY A 716 10.05 11.41 6.37
N THR A 717 11.08 10.77 6.91
CA THR A 717 11.87 11.28 8.05
C THR A 717 12.53 12.62 7.75
N TYR A 718 13.08 12.79 6.55
CA TYR A 718 13.69 14.04 6.12
C TYR A 718 12.65 15.05 5.65
N TRP A 719 11.58 14.59 4.98
CA TRP A 719 10.48 15.47 4.62
C TRP A 719 9.90 16.18 5.85
N HIS A 720 9.63 15.45 6.93
CA HIS A 720 9.10 16.04 8.17
C HIS A 720 10.05 17.05 8.83
N GLN A 721 11.37 16.83 8.75
CA GLN A 721 12.37 17.76 9.30
C GLN A 721 12.53 19.03 8.45
N LEU A 722 12.43 18.91 7.13
CA LEU A 722 12.79 19.98 6.18
C LEU A 722 11.58 20.72 5.60
N ALA A 723 10.37 20.16 5.67
CA ALA A 723 9.13 20.82 5.23
C ALA A 723 8.87 22.17 5.93
N PRO A 724 9.15 22.35 7.24
CA PRO A 724 8.99 23.65 7.91
C PRO A 724 9.82 24.79 7.29
N LEU A 725 10.87 24.47 6.53
CA LEU A 725 11.69 25.45 5.82
C LEU A 725 11.05 25.96 4.51
N GLY A 726 9.83 25.53 4.17
CA GLY A 726 9.20 25.83 2.88
C GLY A 726 9.78 25.02 1.72
N SER A 727 10.35 23.84 2.02
CA SER A 727 10.91 22.93 1.02
C SER A 727 9.86 22.41 0.04
N LEU A 728 10.26 22.16 -1.21
CA LEU A 728 9.41 21.54 -2.23
C LEU A 728 9.41 20.00 -2.08
N ASP A 729 8.22 19.39 -2.15
CA ASP A 729 8.08 17.94 -2.26
C ASP A 729 8.46 17.48 -3.67
N LEU A 730 9.63 16.83 -3.78
CA LEU A 730 10.15 16.22 -5.00
C LEU A 730 10.01 14.69 -5.02
N SER A 731 9.08 14.13 -4.23
CA SER A 731 8.79 12.70 -4.20
C SER A 731 8.53 12.11 -5.59
N SER A 732 8.82 10.82 -5.76
CA SER A 732 8.52 10.09 -7.02
C SER A 732 7.03 9.99 -7.34
N ARG A 733 6.17 10.47 -6.44
CA ARG A 733 4.75 10.63 -6.64
C ARG A 733 4.42 11.91 -7.40
N ARG A 734 4.94 13.07 -6.98
CA ARG A 734 4.75 14.35 -7.69
C ARG A 734 5.62 14.43 -8.95
N TYR A 735 6.86 13.94 -8.86
CA TYR A 735 7.87 14.04 -9.91
C TYR A 735 8.51 12.67 -10.15
N PRO A 736 7.91 11.78 -10.96
CA PRO A 736 8.45 10.43 -11.15
C PRO A 736 9.88 10.43 -11.73
N ASP A 737 10.15 11.28 -12.72
CA ASP A 737 11.40 11.30 -13.49
C ASP A 737 12.46 12.23 -12.88
N LEU A 738 13.59 11.64 -12.45
CA LEU A 738 14.74 12.36 -11.89
C LEU A 738 15.40 13.28 -12.91
N GLU A 739 15.37 12.87 -14.19
CA GLU A 739 16.02 13.55 -15.29
C GLU A 739 15.46 14.97 -15.46
N VAL A 740 14.14 15.15 -15.27
CA VAL A 740 13.49 16.47 -15.29
C VAL A 740 13.94 17.32 -14.12
N LEU A 741 14.07 16.74 -12.93
CA LEU A 741 14.57 17.45 -11.75
C LEU A 741 15.98 17.98 -11.99
N TYR A 742 16.87 17.16 -12.58
CA TYR A 742 18.25 17.57 -12.89
C TYR A 742 18.31 18.78 -13.83
N ARG A 743 17.39 18.90 -14.79
CA ARG A 743 17.34 20.05 -15.72
C ARG A 743 16.98 21.36 -15.03
N VAL A 744 16.17 21.31 -13.98
CA VAL A 744 15.72 22.51 -13.25
C VAL A 744 16.65 22.87 -12.09
N ALA A 745 17.20 21.87 -11.40
CA ALA A 745 18.01 22.05 -10.20
C ALA A 745 19.29 22.85 -10.43
N SER A 746 19.53 23.88 -9.63
CA SER A 746 20.78 24.66 -9.62
C SER A 746 21.92 23.97 -8.87
N GLY A 747 21.62 22.99 -8.01
CA GLY A 747 22.62 22.14 -7.37
C GLY A 747 22.02 20.90 -6.70
N LEU A 748 22.87 19.97 -6.28
CA LEU A 748 22.48 18.69 -5.69
C LEU A 748 23.26 18.37 -4.42
N ILE A 749 22.54 18.03 -3.36
CA ILE A 749 23.07 17.44 -2.13
C ILE A 749 22.52 16.00 -2.05
N SER A 750 23.43 15.04 -1.87
CA SER A 750 23.11 13.63 -1.68
C SER A 750 24.21 13.01 -0.82
N ASP A 751 24.11 11.76 -0.39
CA ASP A 751 25.20 11.08 0.32
C ASP A 751 26.20 10.41 -0.63
N TYR A 752 26.04 9.12 -0.92
CA TYR A 752 26.88 8.28 -1.77
C TYR A 752 26.01 7.54 -2.81
N SER A 753 25.06 8.29 -3.36
CA SER A 753 24.09 7.85 -4.38
C SER A 753 24.67 7.97 -5.79
N SER A 754 24.18 7.11 -6.69
CA SER A 754 24.47 7.20 -8.12
C SER A 754 23.93 8.48 -8.77
N CYS A 755 22.94 9.15 -8.16
CA CYS A 755 22.39 10.40 -8.70
C CYS A 755 23.45 11.51 -8.79
N LEU A 756 24.44 11.52 -7.89
CA LEU A 756 25.58 12.45 -7.96
C LEU A 756 26.35 12.28 -9.27
N VAL A 757 26.51 11.05 -9.74
CA VAL A 757 27.23 10.72 -10.97
C VAL A 757 26.44 11.17 -12.21
N ASP A 758 25.14 10.91 -12.25
CA ASP A 758 24.29 11.40 -13.35
C ASP A 758 24.28 12.94 -13.42
N PHE A 759 24.18 13.59 -12.26
CA PHE A 759 24.09 15.05 -12.16
C PHE A 759 25.34 15.77 -12.65
N MET A 760 26.51 15.10 -12.66
CA MET A 760 27.74 15.65 -13.27
C MET A 760 27.56 16.04 -14.75
N LEU A 761 26.56 15.49 -15.45
CA LEU A 761 26.25 15.89 -16.84
C LEU A 761 25.75 17.33 -16.95
N THR A 762 25.18 17.88 -15.88
CA THR A 762 24.66 19.26 -15.87
C THR A 762 25.78 20.30 -15.75
N GLY A 763 26.96 19.91 -15.24
CA GLY A 763 28.04 20.84 -14.89
C GLY A 763 27.75 21.74 -13.69
N ARG A 764 26.67 21.47 -12.94
CA ARG A 764 26.21 22.27 -11.80
C ARG A 764 26.83 21.77 -10.49
N PRO A 765 26.93 22.61 -9.46
CA PRO A 765 27.51 22.26 -8.17
C PRO A 765 26.78 21.09 -7.50
N LEU A 766 27.56 20.23 -6.86
CA LEU A 766 27.06 19.13 -6.05
C LEU A 766 27.89 19.00 -4.76
N ALA A 767 27.29 18.46 -3.71
CA ALA A 767 27.96 18.09 -2.47
C ALA A 767 27.50 16.70 -2.01
N SER A 768 28.45 15.95 -1.44
CA SER A 768 28.16 14.69 -0.76
C SER A 768 28.02 14.97 0.74
N PHE A 769 26.88 14.64 1.35
CA PHE A 769 26.65 14.67 2.80
C PHE A 769 26.63 13.24 3.33
N ALA A 770 27.82 12.67 3.52
CA ALA A 770 28.05 11.28 3.84
C ALA A 770 28.47 11.12 5.32
N TYR A 771 27.60 11.55 6.23
CA TYR A 771 27.83 11.55 7.68
C TYR A 771 28.09 10.16 8.28
N ASP A 772 27.64 9.11 7.61
CA ASP A 772 27.78 7.70 8.01
C ASP A 772 28.70 6.89 7.07
N LEU A 773 29.54 7.56 6.26
CA LEU A 773 30.35 6.90 5.23
C LEU A 773 31.22 5.76 5.77
N ASP A 774 31.86 5.96 6.92
CA ASP A 774 32.74 4.95 7.53
C ASP A 774 31.97 3.72 8.00
N HIS A 775 30.73 3.92 8.46
CA HIS A 775 29.85 2.81 8.80
C HIS A 775 29.48 2.04 7.54
N TYR A 776 29.00 2.73 6.51
CA TYR A 776 28.57 2.13 5.25
C TYR A 776 29.68 1.35 4.55
N ALA A 777 30.86 1.97 4.40
CA ALA A 777 32.00 1.39 3.68
C ALA A 777 32.53 0.12 4.34
N ASN A 778 32.50 0.04 5.67
CA ASN A 778 33.12 -1.05 6.43
C ASN A 778 32.12 -2.14 6.88
N ARG A 779 30.84 -1.82 7.06
CA ARG A 779 29.85 -2.72 7.65
C ARG A 779 28.78 -3.22 6.67
N GLU A 780 28.60 -2.54 5.54
CA GLU A 780 27.55 -2.90 4.58
C GLU A 780 28.12 -3.52 3.29
N ARG A 781 27.90 -2.86 2.15
CA ARG A 781 28.17 -3.41 0.81
C ARG A 781 29.56 -3.06 0.29
N GLY A 782 30.20 -2.05 0.89
CA GLY A 782 31.44 -1.45 0.38
C GLY A 782 31.21 -0.59 -0.88
N LEU A 783 32.25 0.16 -1.27
CA LEU A 783 32.26 1.03 -2.45
C LEU A 783 33.16 0.48 -3.56
N PHE A 784 32.85 0.81 -4.80
CA PHE A 784 33.76 0.59 -5.93
C PHE A 784 34.87 1.64 -5.99
N TYR A 785 34.60 2.84 -5.50
CA TYR A 785 35.45 4.01 -5.66
C TYR A 785 35.64 4.77 -4.35
N ASP A 786 36.76 5.48 -4.26
CA ASP A 786 37.01 6.50 -3.24
C ASP A 786 36.26 7.79 -3.66
N LEU A 787 35.26 8.19 -2.87
CA LEU A 787 34.35 9.29 -3.21
C LEU A 787 35.08 10.63 -3.40
N GLU A 788 36.07 10.91 -2.56
CA GLU A 788 36.85 12.16 -2.60
C GLU A 788 37.66 12.28 -3.91
N ARG A 789 38.02 11.14 -4.52
CA ARG A 789 38.77 11.13 -5.78
C ARG A 789 37.89 11.27 -7.01
N VAL A 790 36.64 10.84 -6.93
CA VAL A 790 35.77 10.67 -8.09
C VAL A 790 34.61 11.66 -8.15
N LEU A 791 34.22 12.30 -7.04
CA LEU A 791 33.20 13.34 -7.02
C LEU A 791 33.82 14.74 -7.18
N PRO A 792 33.25 15.63 -8.02
CA PRO A 792 33.78 16.98 -8.22
C PRO A 792 33.55 17.93 -7.03
N GLY A 793 32.57 17.65 -6.18
CA GLY A 793 32.26 18.43 -4.99
C GLY A 793 32.78 17.82 -3.68
N PRO A 794 32.67 18.56 -2.57
CA PRO A 794 33.15 18.12 -1.27
C PRO A 794 32.37 16.92 -0.73
N VAL A 795 33.07 16.07 0.03
CA VAL A 795 32.49 14.95 0.80
C VAL A 795 32.46 15.35 2.26
N CYS A 796 31.29 15.77 2.72
CA CYS A 796 31.03 16.30 4.05
C CYS A 796 30.62 15.16 5.00
N ARG A 797 31.30 15.04 6.14
CA ARG A 797 31.08 14.04 7.20
C ARG A 797 30.19 14.56 8.32
N ASP A 798 29.96 15.86 8.38
CA ASP A 798 29.04 16.49 9.32
C ASP A 798 28.40 17.74 8.70
N PHE A 799 27.47 18.33 9.45
CA PHE A 799 26.71 19.49 8.98
C PHE A 799 27.56 20.77 8.94
N ASP A 800 28.62 20.89 9.73
CA ASP A 800 29.51 22.06 9.68
C ASP A 800 30.30 22.07 8.37
N GLU A 801 30.80 20.91 7.95
CA GLU A 801 31.42 20.74 6.63
C GLU A 801 30.41 20.99 5.50
N LEU A 802 29.16 20.52 5.63
CA LEU A 802 28.12 20.79 4.65
C LEU A 802 27.81 22.28 4.55
N ALA A 803 27.63 22.97 5.67
CA ALA A 803 27.35 24.40 5.70
C ALA A 803 28.51 25.21 5.10
N ALA A 804 29.76 24.85 5.39
CA ALA A 804 30.93 25.48 4.78
C ALA A 804 31.00 25.23 3.27
N ALA A 805 30.64 24.04 2.81
CA ALA A 805 30.51 23.74 1.38
C ALA A 805 29.40 24.55 0.69
N LEU A 806 28.35 24.90 1.45
CA LEU A 806 27.22 25.67 0.93
C LEU A 806 27.54 27.16 0.75
N ASP A 807 28.42 27.76 1.55
CA ASP A 807 28.72 29.20 1.50
C ASP A 807 29.25 29.68 0.14
N GLY A 808 29.99 28.84 -0.59
CA GLY A 808 30.49 29.11 -1.96
C GLY A 808 29.81 28.28 -3.05
N PHE A 809 28.64 27.68 -2.76
CA PHE A 809 28.06 26.64 -3.62
C PHE A 809 27.68 27.12 -5.02
N PHE A 810 27.31 28.39 -5.15
CA PHE A 810 26.92 29.00 -6.42
C PHE A 810 27.99 29.91 -7.03
N ASP A 811 29.18 29.94 -6.44
CA ASP A 811 30.30 30.70 -6.98
C ASP A 811 30.75 30.11 -8.32
N GLU A 812 31.24 30.96 -9.22
CA GLU A 812 31.81 30.49 -10.48
C GLU A 812 33.06 29.65 -10.20
N PRO A 813 33.15 28.41 -10.70
CA PRO A 813 34.32 27.58 -10.49
C PRO A 813 35.52 28.19 -11.20
N ASP A 814 36.68 28.20 -10.54
CA ASP A 814 37.92 28.58 -11.20
C ASP A 814 38.28 27.57 -12.33
N PRO A 815 39.20 27.92 -13.26
CA PRO A 815 39.55 27.04 -14.36
C PRO A 815 40.04 25.65 -13.93
N THR A 816 40.74 25.54 -12.80
CA THR A 816 41.22 24.26 -12.27
C THR A 816 40.06 23.40 -11.76
N MET A 817 39.13 23.98 -11.00
CA MET A 817 37.91 23.30 -10.56
C MET A 817 37.05 22.83 -11.74
N ALA A 818 36.91 23.65 -12.78
CA ALA A 818 36.19 23.29 -14.00
C ALA A 818 36.87 22.13 -14.75
N GLU A 819 38.20 22.12 -14.84
CA GLU A 819 38.96 21.02 -15.43
C GLU A 819 38.84 19.72 -14.62
N GLU A 820 38.94 19.81 -13.28
CA GLU A 820 38.73 18.66 -12.39
C GLU A 820 37.33 18.07 -12.54
N HIS A 821 36.31 18.93 -12.57
CA HIS A 821 34.93 18.50 -12.81
C HIS A 821 34.79 17.79 -14.15
N ALA A 822 35.34 18.36 -15.22
CA ALA A 822 35.31 17.75 -16.55
C ALA A 822 36.10 16.43 -16.62
N TRP A 823 37.16 16.27 -15.84
CA TRP A 823 37.92 15.03 -15.73
C TRP A 823 37.14 13.95 -14.96
N ARG A 824 36.62 14.28 -13.76
CA ARG A 824 35.83 13.36 -12.93
C ARG A 824 34.55 12.89 -13.65
N ARG A 825 33.88 13.79 -14.38
CA ARG A 825 32.75 13.43 -15.26
C ARG A 825 33.14 12.38 -16.32
N ARG A 826 34.30 12.52 -16.96
CA ARG A 826 34.79 11.59 -18.00
C ARG A 826 35.15 10.19 -17.48
N ILE A 827 35.34 10.03 -16.17
CA ILE A 827 35.52 8.70 -15.56
C ILE A 827 34.25 7.87 -15.76
N PHE A 828 33.08 8.49 -15.61
CA PHE A 828 31.78 7.80 -15.60
C PHE A 828 30.94 8.00 -16.86
N HIS A 829 31.28 8.97 -17.70
CA HIS A 829 30.54 9.27 -18.93
C HIS A 829 31.49 9.34 -20.12
N ASP A 830 31.61 8.24 -20.87
CA ASP A 830 32.31 8.23 -22.17
C ASP A 830 31.50 8.98 -23.23
N HIS A 831 30.18 9.02 -23.03
CA HIS A 831 29.20 9.66 -23.89
C HIS A 831 28.45 10.73 -23.09
N ALA A 832 28.45 11.95 -23.60
CA ALA A 832 27.72 13.09 -23.01
C ALA A 832 26.80 13.79 -24.03
N ASP A 833 26.70 13.19 -25.22
CA ASP A 833 25.73 13.51 -26.25
C ASP A 833 24.35 12.91 -25.90
N ALA A 834 23.29 13.49 -26.44
CA ALA A 834 21.93 12.96 -26.36
C ALA A 834 21.67 11.86 -27.42
N GLY A 835 22.52 10.82 -27.41
CA GLY A 835 22.57 9.75 -28.41
C GLY A 835 22.60 8.34 -27.81
N SER A 836 22.37 8.17 -26.51
CA SER A 836 22.48 6.89 -25.83
C SER A 836 21.40 5.89 -26.16
N ALA A 837 20.14 6.33 -26.27
CA ALA A 837 19.05 5.48 -26.73
C ALA A 837 19.34 4.94 -28.15
N ALA A 838 19.85 5.78 -29.05
CA ALA A 838 20.20 5.39 -30.41
C ALA A 838 21.26 4.28 -30.44
N ARG A 839 22.29 4.39 -29.59
CA ARG A 839 23.37 3.40 -29.47
C ARG A 839 22.85 2.06 -28.94
N VAL A 840 21.96 2.07 -27.94
CA VAL A 840 21.29 0.84 -27.46
C VAL A 840 20.46 0.20 -28.56
N VAL A 841 19.62 0.98 -29.25
CA VAL A 841 18.74 0.49 -30.33
C VAL A 841 19.56 -0.12 -31.46
N GLY A 842 20.68 0.50 -31.86
CA GLY A 842 21.60 -0.07 -32.84
C GLY A 842 22.19 -1.41 -32.42
N ARG A 843 22.56 -1.57 -31.14
CA ARG A 843 23.05 -2.86 -30.61
C ARG A 843 21.97 -3.94 -30.64
N VAL A 844 20.73 -3.59 -30.30
CA VAL A 844 19.61 -4.54 -30.32
C VAL A 844 19.28 -4.98 -31.75
N LYS A 845 19.19 -4.05 -32.71
CA LYS A 845 18.96 -4.39 -34.13
C LYS A 845 20.05 -5.33 -34.68
N SER A 846 21.31 -5.10 -34.32
CA SER A 846 22.44 -5.98 -34.70
C SER A 846 22.39 -7.41 -34.14
N LEU A 847 21.46 -7.74 -33.23
CA LEU A 847 21.26 -9.11 -32.76
C LEU A 847 20.47 -9.97 -33.75
N TYR A 848 19.81 -9.37 -34.74
CA TYR A 848 18.94 -10.05 -35.69
C TYR A 848 18.96 -9.48 -37.12
N ASP A 849 19.75 -8.44 -37.38
CA ASP A 849 20.28 -8.11 -38.71
C ASP A 849 21.43 -9.08 -39.07
#